data_AF-A0A323V4T2-F1
#
_entry.id   AF-A0A323V4T2-F1
#
_cell.length_a   1.000
_cell.length_b   1.000
_cell.length_c   1.000
_cell.angle_alpha   90.00
_cell.angle_beta   90.00
_cell.angle_gamma   90.00
#
_symmetry.space_group_name_H-M   'P 1'
#
loop_
_entity.id
_entity.type
_entity.pdbx_description
1 polymer ?
#
loop_
_entity_poly.entity_id
_entity_poly.type
_entity_poly.pdbx_seq_one_letter_code
_entity_poly.pdbx_strand_id
1 'polypeptide(L)'
;MLDSTLTPPPAPGAPAVHRLAEGTELLGEYQGSGLDVPTYLIRRVDGQVMQLPHLLYRVAASLNGRDDAALAADLSRQLGQELTADDVGFLVEERLRPVGIVAADGATAGPEVVLVRPDPLLALRFRIGIVPAGVVWRVAGLFQLFFRRPVWAAGLSAFVALLVAAVLRGGLVDAAVGGVTQVVQHPTLTLAMLGLSLASAVFHECGHVAACRYGGARPGDMGIGLYIVWPALYSTVTDSYRLGRVGRLRTDLGGVYFNALFIAGLTAVYLATGQPWLLLLVLGLLSGALWQFLPSIRLDGYYVLADLVGVPELFGYLRPVLRSLLPGRPADPAVSRLKPWSRRVIVGWVLAVVPTLGGLLVVFLLLLPRALPAAAAAVVDYGRGLQRAVRDGDVLTVVLGVGQFSLLLLPWIGTVLITVMIGGMLRRAAVARWGRGRVPAGTWSRVTRGLARSACAALLLLVLARVWQVAASLPASAREVGVTSGAFAAVDPRSAPVAVPGADLLVRQLVAGYAGLTGAFDRHADVLTGGREVALLATAVLLGCLLVLAARRRVRPLAVGLPTAGVLVMGPVVGLLAGVSAALVGAAWAAVGLLLLLRPHARPRHQVARRPAAPAVGLAALLVGVATCPVVVLPVAAAAAVAVGQGRVGAGLPRSARWTAVAGLLALGLGGALLGAMPGEPPPMAAADRAVLLLVAALVVVGGAAVGHLRPWAAAAGAAVLAGALPWAVAAAALPLVVVTVVPLGVLLVQALAGGPVAERPHPLVSSALAVPLLLVVVVGGLF
;
A
#
# COMPACT_ATOMS: atom_id res chain seq x y z
N MET A 1 11.73 54.33 13.03
CA MET A 1 12.64 54.18 14.19
C MET A 1 11.92 53.34 15.23
N LEU A 2 12.12 52.03 15.19
CA LEU A 2 11.58 51.08 16.16
C LEU A 2 12.80 50.36 16.75
N ASP A 3 13.02 50.59 18.03
CA ASP A 3 14.18 50.16 18.78
C ASP A 3 14.10 48.64 19.00
N SER A 4 14.91 47.91 18.24
CA SER A 4 15.11 46.47 18.39
C SER A 4 16.05 46.24 19.58
N THR A 5 15.49 45.93 20.75
CA THR A 5 16.26 45.39 21.88
C THR A 5 16.76 43.99 21.53
N LEU A 6 17.88 43.94 20.82
CA LEU A 6 18.71 42.75 20.67
C LEU A 6 19.20 42.36 22.07
N THR A 7 18.63 41.30 22.62
CA THR A 7 19.20 40.60 23.78
C THR A 7 20.63 40.18 23.40
N PRO A 8 21.66 40.52 24.19
CA PRO A 8 23.03 40.13 23.88
C PRO A 8 23.15 38.59 23.88
N PRO A 9 24.04 38.02 23.06
CA PRO A 9 24.33 36.59 23.11
C PRO A 9 24.83 36.23 24.53
N PRO A 10 24.45 35.07 25.10
CA PRO A 10 24.89 34.69 26.43
C PRO A 10 26.41 34.59 26.48
N ALA A 11 27.00 35.16 27.53
CA ALA A 11 28.43 35.09 27.80
C ALA A 11 28.90 33.61 27.86
N PRO A 12 30.10 33.28 27.37
CA PRO A 12 30.66 31.94 27.53
C PRO A 12 30.87 31.67 29.03
N GLY A 13 30.06 30.77 29.59
CA GLY A 13 30.01 30.46 31.02
C GLY A 13 28.69 30.78 31.72
N ALA A 14 27.66 31.27 31.01
CA ALA A 14 26.31 31.30 31.57
C ALA A 14 25.82 29.86 31.85
N PRO A 15 25.31 29.55 33.06
CA PRO A 15 24.87 28.21 33.40
C PRO A 15 23.79 27.75 32.40
N ALA A 16 23.90 26.51 31.92
CA ALA A 16 22.89 25.94 31.04
C ALA A 16 21.57 25.85 31.82
N VAL A 17 20.58 26.64 31.38
CA VAL A 17 19.28 26.70 32.04
C VAL A 17 18.34 25.75 31.30
N HIS A 18 18.07 24.59 31.89
CA HIS A 18 17.24 23.58 31.26
C HIS A 18 15.77 23.70 31.67
N ARG A 19 14.88 23.64 30.67
CA ARG A 19 13.42 23.63 30.87
C ARG A 19 12.80 22.40 30.25
N LEU A 20 11.74 21.91 30.87
CA LEU A 20 10.90 20.88 30.27
C LEU A 20 10.29 21.39 28.94
N ALA A 21 10.23 20.53 27.92
CA ALA A 21 9.62 20.87 26.65
C ALA A 21 8.13 21.22 26.83
N GLU A 22 7.71 22.35 26.27
CA GLU A 22 6.34 22.87 26.39
C GLU A 22 5.30 21.85 25.92
N GLY A 23 4.30 21.54 26.75
CA GLY A 23 3.28 20.52 26.48
C GLY A 23 3.64 19.10 26.94
N THR A 24 4.79 18.91 27.59
CA THR A 24 5.13 17.66 28.27
C THR A 24 4.43 17.57 29.63
N GLU A 25 3.75 16.45 29.90
CA GLU A 25 3.02 16.21 31.15
C GLU A 25 3.64 15.07 31.95
N LEU A 26 3.88 15.31 33.25
CA LEU A 26 4.36 14.32 34.20
C LEU A 26 3.15 13.58 34.80
N LEU A 27 3.02 12.27 34.53
CA LEU A 27 1.84 11.48 34.87
C LEU A 27 1.97 10.69 36.18
N GLY A 28 3.15 10.70 36.82
CA GLY A 28 3.39 10.03 38.10
C GLY A 28 3.80 8.56 37.98
N GLU A 29 3.68 7.83 39.08
CA GLU A 29 4.09 6.42 39.16
C GLU A 29 3.15 5.49 38.38
N TYR A 30 3.72 4.54 37.64
CA TYR A 30 2.97 3.49 36.96
C TYR A 30 2.40 2.47 37.94
N GLN A 31 1.11 2.62 38.23
CA GLN A 31 0.41 1.81 39.23
C GLN A 31 0.29 0.33 38.83
N GLY A 32 0.64 -0.55 39.77
CA GLY A 32 0.52 -2.01 39.59
C GLY A 32 1.58 -2.63 38.67
N SER A 33 2.77 -2.01 38.56
CA SER A 33 3.87 -2.50 37.73
C SER A 33 4.31 -3.93 38.07
N GLY A 34 4.61 -4.70 37.02
CA GLY A 34 5.16 -6.05 37.09
C GLY A 34 6.68 -6.10 37.29
N LEU A 35 7.34 -4.94 37.31
CA LEU A 35 8.77 -4.79 37.59
C LEU A 35 9.04 -4.71 39.10
N ASP A 36 10.22 -5.15 39.53
CA ASP A 36 10.67 -5.06 40.92
C ASP A 36 10.89 -3.62 41.37
N VAL A 37 11.34 -2.76 40.44
CA VAL A 37 11.55 -1.33 40.68
C VAL A 37 10.40 -0.54 40.08
N PRO A 38 9.80 0.42 40.81
CA PRO A 38 8.74 1.26 40.28
C PRO A 38 9.24 2.12 39.11
N THR A 39 8.34 2.35 38.15
CA THR A 39 8.59 3.16 36.96
C THR A 39 7.59 4.30 36.92
N TYR A 40 7.97 5.39 36.28
CA TYR A 40 7.20 6.62 36.23
C TYR A 40 6.84 6.96 34.79
N LEU A 41 5.70 7.62 34.60
CA LEU A 41 5.15 7.94 33.30
C LEU A 41 5.31 9.42 32.98
N ILE A 42 5.72 9.70 31.74
CA ILE A 42 5.70 11.05 31.16
C ILE A 42 4.99 10.99 29.81
N ARG A 43 4.23 12.04 29.48
CA ARG A 43 3.59 12.21 28.18
C ARG A 43 4.24 13.38 27.44
N ARG A 44 4.73 13.12 26.24
CA ARG A 44 5.31 14.14 25.35
C ARG A 44 4.21 14.84 24.53
N VAL A 45 4.56 15.98 23.94
CA VAL A 45 3.69 16.81 23.08
C VAL A 45 3.01 16.04 21.94
N ASP A 46 3.68 15.04 21.38
CA ASP A 46 3.14 14.20 20.30
C ASP A 46 2.16 13.12 20.81
N GLY A 47 1.79 13.17 22.10
CA GLY A 47 0.89 12.23 22.75
C GLY A 47 1.54 10.90 23.13
N GLN A 48 2.85 10.73 22.88
CA GLN A 48 3.55 9.50 23.26
C GLN A 48 3.76 9.45 24.78
N VAL A 49 3.30 8.35 25.40
CA VAL A 49 3.55 8.04 26.82
C VAL A 49 4.82 7.19 26.92
N MET A 50 5.71 7.53 27.84
CA MET A 50 6.99 6.87 28.06
C MET A 50 7.18 6.46 29.52
N GLN A 51 7.90 5.35 29.73
CA GLN A 51 8.32 4.90 31.06
C GLN A 51 9.74 5.35 31.35
N LEU A 52 9.92 6.01 32.49
CA LEU A 52 11.21 6.48 33.00
C LEU A 52 11.53 5.81 34.35
N PRO A 53 12.80 5.46 34.61
CA PRO A 53 13.30 5.18 35.95
C PRO A 53 13.08 6.38 36.89
N HIS A 54 13.04 6.11 38.20
CA HIS A 54 12.80 7.16 39.22
C HIS A 54 13.74 8.36 39.08
N LEU A 55 15.04 8.11 38.91
CA LEU A 55 16.05 9.17 38.76
C LEU A 55 15.74 10.10 37.57
N LEU A 56 15.52 9.55 36.37
CA LEU A 56 15.24 10.35 35.18
C LEU A 56 13.92 11.12 35.29
N TYR A 57 12.90 10.53 35.93
CA TYR A 57 11.64 11.23 36.17
C TYR A 57 11.80 12.40 37.15
N ARG A 58 12.60 12.23 38.21
CA ARG A 58 12.89 13.29 39.18
C ARG A 58 13.72 14.41 38.56
N VAL A 59 14.73 14.08 37.74
CA VAL A 59 15.47 15.06 36.95
C VAL A 59 14.51 15.84 36.06
N ALA A 60 13.67 15.16 35.27
CA ALA A 60 12.69 15.82 34.41
C ALA A 60 11.70 16.71 35.18
N ALA A 61 11.23 16.27 36.36
CA ALA A 61 10.34 17.03 37.23
C ALA A 61 11.00 18.28 37.82
N SER A 62 12.33 18.29 37.92
CA SER A 62 13.10 19.40 38.48
C SER A 62 13.54 20.42 37.42
N LEU A 63 13.29 20.16 36.12
CA LEU A 63 13.63 21.06 35.00
C LEU A 63 12.72 22.31 34.95
N ASN A 64 12.98 23.25 35.86
CA ASN A 64 12.22 24.49 36.04
C ASN A 64 13.00 25.75 35.60
N GLY A 65 14.09 25.59 34.84
CA GLY A 65 14.94 26.69 34.44
C GLY A 65 15.94 27.14 35.52
N ARG A 66 16.45 26.19 36.31
CA ARG A 66 17.60 26.36 37.20
C ARG A 66 18.88 25.84 36.54
N ASP A 67 20.02 26.19 37.14
CA ASP A 67 21.34 25.70 36.75
C ASP A 67 21.60 24.27 37.25
N ASP A 68 22.51 23.55 36.57
CA ASP A 68 22.83 22.15 36.88
C ASP A 68 23.36 21.95 38.31
N ALA A 69 24.09 22.93 38.85
CA ALA A 69 24.62 22.87 40.21
C ALA A 69 23.52 22.94 41.27
N ALA A 70 22.52 23.83 41.14
CA ALA A 70 21.41 23.87 42.07
C ALA A 70 20.47 22.66 41.90
N LEU A 71 20.29 22.18 40.67
CA LEU A 71 19.55 20.94 40.40
C LEU A 71 20.22 19.73 41.06
N ALA A 72 21.53 19.59 40.93
CA ALA A 72 22.31 18.52 41.55
C ALA A 72 22.19 18.54 43.08
N ALA A 73 22.30 19.71 43.71
CA ALA A 73 22.17 19.86 45.17
C ALA A 73 20.75 19.54 45.70
N ASP A 74 19.70 19.88 44.95
CA ASP A 74 18.32 19.56 45.33
C ASP A 74 17.99 18.08 45.11
N LEU A 75 18.36 17.53 43.96
CA LEU A 75 18.18 16.11 43.64
C LEU A 75 18.97 15.23 44.61
N SER A 76 20.18 15.63 45.01
CA SER A 76 20.99 14.87 45.96
C SER A 76 20.31 14.76 47.33
N ARG A 77 19.72 15.86 47.82
CA ARG A 77 18.94 15.86 49.07
C ARG A 77 17.66 15.03 48.97
N GLN A 78 16.96 15.09 47.84
CA GLN A 78 15.69 14.38 47.66
C GLN A 78 15.86 12.87 47.44
N LEU A 79 16.93 12.46 46.76
CA LEU A 79 17.20 11.07 46.40
C LEU A 79 18.12 10.35 47.40
N GLY A 80 18.79 11.10 48.29
CA GLY A 80 19.79 10.55 49.22
C GLY A 80 21.01 9.97 48.50
N GLN A 81 21.36 10.54 47.34
CA GLN A 81 22.49 10.11 46.50
C GLN A 81 23.33 11.33 46.15
N GLU A 82 24.65 11.21 46.12
CA GLU A 82 25.51 12.30 45.65
C GLU A 82 25.43 12.38 44.12
N LEU A 83 24.83 13.45 43.59
CA LEU A 83 24.79 13.78 42.17
C LEU A 83 25.62 15.05 41.95
N THR A 84 26.52 15.02 40.97
CA THR A 84 27.30 16.20 40.58
C THR A 84 26.58 17.01 39.49
N ALA A 85 27.00 18.26 39.27
CA ALA A 85 26.47 19.08 38.18
C ALA A 85 26.72 18.41 36.81
N ASP A 86 27.88 17.77 36.63
CA ASP A 86 28.23 17.03 35.41
C ASP A 86 27.31 15.83 35.19
N ASP A 87 26.92 15.11 36.25
CA ASP A 87 25.96 14.00 36.16
C ASP A 87 24.58 14.47 35.69
N VAL A 88 24.11 15.61 36.21
CA VAL A 88 22.84 16.21 35.79
C VAL A 88 22.90 16.65 34.34
N GLY A 89 23.96 17.37 33.95
CA GLY A 89 24.20 17.79 32.56
C GLY A 89 24.22 16.59 31.61
N PHE A 90 24.91 15.49 31.98
CA PHE A 90 24.91 14.25 31.20
C PHE A 90 23.50 13.64 31.07
N LEU A 91 22.73 13.54 32.17
CA LEU A 91 21.39 12.98 32.11
C LEU A 91 20.44 13.84 31.25
N VAL A 92 20.58 15.16 31.31
CA VAL A 92 19.77 16.08 30.51
C VAL A 92 20.13 16.00 29.03
N GLU A 93 21.41 16.13 28.68
CA GLU A 93 21.88 16.20 27.29
C GLU A 93 21.88 14.85 26.57
N GLU A 94 22.27 13.76 27.24
CA GLU A 94 22.44 12.45 26.60
C GLU A 94 21.22 11.54 26.76
N ARG A 95 20.35 11.79 27.75
CA ARG A 95 19.16 10.93 28.01
C ARG A 95 17.84 11.63 27.75
N LEU A 96 17.64 12.87 28.18
CA LEU A 96 16.34 13.54 28.08
C LEU A 96 16.18 14.36 26.78
N ARG A 97 17.23 15.07 26.34
CA ARG A 97 17.21 15.88 25.11
C ARG A 97 17.02 15.05 23.82
N PRO A 98 17.67 13.89 23.60
CA PRO A 98 17.49 13.10 22.38
C PRO A 98 16.08 12.51 22.24
N VAL A 99 15.40 12.37 23.38
CA VAL A 99 14.03 11.86 23.48
C VAL A 99 12.99 12.99 23.38
N GLY A 100 13.44 14.26 23.33
CA GLY A 100 12.58 15.43 23.14
C GLY A 100 11.79 15.83 24.39
N ILE A 101 12.33 15.56 25.59
CA ILE A 101 11.72 15.93 26.87
C ILE A 101 12.19 17.33 27.34
N VAL A 102 13.35 17.79 26.85
CA VAL A 102 13.94 19.10 27.16
C VAL A 102 13.59 20.09 26.05
N ALA A 103 13.31 21.34 26.41
CA ALA A 103 13.04 22.42 25.46
C ALA A 103 14.25 22.66 24.55
N ALA A 104 14.00 23.00 23.28
CA ALA A 104 15.06 23.44 22.37
C ALA A 104 15.48 24.86 22.76
N ASP A 105 16.80 25.10 22.85
CA ASP A 105 17.32 26.42 23.21
C ASP A 105 17.04 27.43 22.08
N GLY A 106 16.40 28.55 22.44
CA GLY A 106 15.79 29.52 21.51
C GLY A 106 16.75 30.34 20.63
N ALA A 107 17.98 29.89 20.38
CA ALA A 107 18.96 30.61 19.56
C ALA A 107 19.64 29.76 18.48
N THR A 108 19.44 28.45 18.45
CA THR A 108 19.96 27.58 17.38
C THR A 108 18.86 26.64 16.92
N ALA A 109 18.22 26.99 15.80
CA ALA A 109 17.51 26.03 14.96
C ALA A 109 18.53 25.03 14.38
N GLY A 110 19.08 24.15 15.22
CA GLY A 110 19.77 22.94 14.81
C GLY A 110 18.78 21.99 14.13
N PRO A 111 19.28 20.97 13.40
CA PRO A 111 18.45 20.08 12.61
C PRO A 111 17.36 19.47 13.50
N GLU A 112 16.10 19.68 13.07
CA GLU A 112 14.88 19.11 13.62
C GLU A 112 15.15 17.72 14.21
N VAL A 113 15.17 17.59 15.55
CA VAL A 113 15.51 16.32 16.22
C VAL A 113 14.49 15.30 15.75
N VAL A 114 14.93 14.38 14.88
CA VAL A 114 14.08 13.31 14.35
C VAL A 114 13.78 12.38 15.53
N LEU A 115 12.64 12.62 16.18
CA LEU A 115 12.20 11.86 17.34
C LEU A 115 12.06 10.38 16.95
N VAL A 116 12.91 9.53 17.53
CA VAL A 116 12.88 8.10 17.28
C VAL A 116 11.61 7.51 17.89
N ARG A 117 10.62 7.23 17.05
CA ARG A 117 9.44 6.47 17.45
C ARG A 117 9.79 4.99 17.53
N PRO A 118 9.43 4.28 18.61
CA PRO A 118 9.57 2.83 18.63
C PRO A 118 8.74 2.23 17.50
N ASP A 119 9.29 1.23 16.80
CA ASP A 119 8.60 0.44 15.76
C ASP A 119 8.32 -0.97 16.32
N PRO A 120 7.30 -1.13 17.19
CA PRO A 120 7.00 -2.40 17.79
C PRO A 120 6.63 -3.45 16.73
N LEU A 121 7.05 -4.69 16.95
CA LEU A 121 6.64 -5.80 16.10
C LEU A 121 5.11 -5.94 16.13
N LEU A 122 4.55 -6.09 14.93
CA LEU A 122 3.11 -6.22 14.69
C LEU A 122 2.29 -5.01 15.17
N ALA A 123 2.87 -3.82 15.16
CA ALA A 123 2.12 -2.59 15.43
C ALA A 123 1.15 -2.26 14.27
N LEU A 124 0.01 -1.67 14.62
CA LEU A 124 -0.92 -1.10 13.66
C LEU A 124 -0.27 0.04 12.87
N ARG A 125 -0.19 -0.11 11.53
CA ARG A 125 0.46 0.85 10.62
C ARG A 125 -0.57 1.68 9.86
N PHE A 126 -0.14 2.81 9.30
CA PHE A 126 -0.97 3.68 8.44
C PHE A 126 -2.29 4.11 9.11
N ARG A 127 -2.21 4.55 10.36
CA ARG A 127 -3.37 4.97 11.15
C ARG A 127 -3.96 6.27 10.60
N ILE A 128 -5.27 6.31 10.47
CA ILE A 128 -6.04 7.47 10.05
C ILE A 128 -7.16 7.69 11.06
N GLY A 129 -7.13 8.83 11.76
CA GLY A 129 -8.21 9.24 12.64
C GLY A 129 -9.42 9.67 11.83
N ILE A 130 -10.53 8.95 11.97
CA ILE A 130 -11.80 9.22 11.29
C ILE A 130 -12.71 10.06 12.20
N VAL A 131 -12.77 9.69 13.48
CA VAL A 131 -13.59 10.35 14.49
C VAL A 131 -12.67 11.16 15.40
N PRO A 132 -12.79 12.51 15.41
CA PRO A 132 -11.92 13.34 16.22
C PRO A 132 -12.20 13.18 17.71
N ALA A 133 -11.18 13.39 18.55
CA ALA A 133 -11.23 13.16 20.00
C ALA A 133 -12.41 13.86 20.70
N GLY A 134 -12.82 15.05 20.24
CA GLY A 134 -13.98 15.76 20.80
C GLY A 134 -15.31 15.02 20.60
N VAL A 135 -15.51 14.35 19.46
CA VAL A 135 -16.70 13.52 19.20
C VAL A 135 -16.59 12.22 20.00
N VAL A 136 -15.42 11.58 20.00
CA VAL A 136 -15.14 10.38 20.80
C VAL A 136 -15.43 10.63 22.27
N TRP A 137 -15.03 11.78 22.81
CA TRP A 137 -15.30 12.17 24.19
C TRP A 137 -16.81 12.16 24.49
N ARG A 138 -17.64 12.74 23.61
CA ARG A 138 -19.11 12.76 23.79
C ARG A 138 -19.71 11.36 23.70
N VAL A 139 -19.32 10.58 22.69
CA VAL A 139 -19.78 9.19 22.50
C VAL A 139 -19.40 8.33 23.71
N ALA A 140 -18.15 8.42 24.16
CA ALA A 140 -17.68 7.75 25.36
C ALA A 140 -18.53 8.14 26.57
N GLY A 141 -18.86 9.44 26.72
CA GLY A 141 -19.71 9.97 27.80
C GLY A 141 -21.10 9.35 27.85
N LEU A 142 -21.76 9.21 26.70
CA LEU A 142 -23.08 8.55 26.60
C LEU A 142 -22.99 7.09 27.05
N PHE A 143 -21.97 6.37 26.59
CA PHE A 143 -21.79 4.95 26.87
C PHE A 143 -21.20 4.64 28.26
N GLN A 144 -20.76 5.65 29.03
CA GLN A 144 -20.29 5.44 30.41
C GLN A 144 -21.34 4.78 31.31
N LEU A 145 -22.62 4.99 31.02
CA LEU A 145 -23.72 4.39 31.79
C LEU A 145 -23.61 2.87 31.84
N PHE A 146 -23.16 2.23 30.75
CA PHE A 146 -22.99 0.78 30.67
C PHE A 146 -21.92 0.23 31.61
N PHE A 147 -21.02 1.07 32.13
CA PHE A 147 -20.00 0.65 33.09
C PHE A 147 -20.39 0.87 34.55
N ARG A 148 -21.60 1.41 34.81
CA ARG A 148 -22.15 1.46 36.18
C ARG A 148 -22.46 0.06 36.68
N ARG A 149 -22.20 -0.20 37.97
CA ARG A 149 -22.34 -1.53 38.60
C ARG A 149 -23.60 -2.32 38.25
N PRO A 150 -24.82 -1.76 38.39
CA PRO A 150 -26.03 -2.51 38.06
C PRO A 150 -26.15 -2.80 36.55
N VAL A 151 -25.69 -1.88 35.70
CA VAL A 151 -25.89 -1.96 34.25
C VAL A 151 -24.97 -3.01 33.63
N TRP A 152 -23.68 -3.03 33.99
CA TRP A 152 -22.77 -4.03 33.43
C TRP A 152 -23.09 -5.44 33.91
N ALA A 153 -23.49 -5.59 35.18
CA ALA A 153 -23.91 -6.87 35.73
C ALA A 153 -25.17 -7.38 35.01
N ALA A 154 -26.20 -6.54 34.86
CA ALA A 154 -27.42 -6.90 34.13
C ALA A 154 -27.14 -7.25 32.66
N GLY A 155 -26.29 -6.48 31.97
CA GLY A 155 -25.91 -6.74 30.58
C GLY A 155 -25.19 -8.08 30.40
N LEU A 156 -24.26 -8.42 31.31
CA LEU A 156 -23.55 -9.70 31.27
C LEU A 156 -24.47 -10.88 31.63
N SER A 157 -25.33 -10.72 32.64
CA SER A 157 -26.34 -11.72 32.98
C SER A 157 -27.31 -11.96 31.82
N ALA A 158 -27.75 -10.91 31.13
CA ALA A 158 -28.61 -11.01 29.96
C ALA A 158 -27.91 -11.74 28.80
N PHE A 159 -26.65 -11.42 28.52
CA PHE A 159 -25.84 -12.13 27.53
C PHE A 159 -25.80 -13.63 27.80
N VAL A 160 -25.45 -14.03 29.03
CA VAL A 160 -25.41 -15.46 29.41
C VAL A 160 -26.79 -16.09 29.33
N ALA A 161 -27.82 -15.45 29.88
CA ALA A 161 -29.18 -15.98 29.90
C ALA A 161 -29.74 -16.18 28.48
N LEU A 162 -29.50 -15.25 27.56
CA LEU A 162 -29.96 -15.34 26.17
C LEU A 162 -29.22 -16.42 25.40
N LEU A 163 -27.91 -16.59 25.62
CA LEU A 163 -27.18 -17.71 25.01
C LEU A 163 -27.66 -19.06 25.53
N VAL A 164 -27.90 -19.18 26.85
CA VAL A 164 -28.48 -20.39 27.43
C VAL A 164 -29.87 -20.65 26.85
N ALA A 165 -30.73 -19.64 26.73
CA ALA A 165 -32.04 -19.77 26.11
C ALA A 165 -31.96 -20.22 24.63
N ALA A 166 -30.99 -19.70 23.86
CA ALA A 166 -30.74 -20.13 22.49
C ALA A 166 -30.31 -21.59 22.40
N VAL A 167 -29.49 -22.06 23.35
CA VAL A 167 -29.11 -23.48 23.45
C VAL A 167 -30.31 -24.35 23.84
N LEU A 168 -31.10 -23.93 24.84
CA LEU A 168 -32.27 -24.66 25.32
C LEU A 168 -33.39 -24.75 24.27
N ARG A 169 -33.46 -23.82 23.31
CA ARG A 169 -34.39 -23.91 22.17
C ARG A 169 -34.15 -25.15 21.31
N GLY A 170 -32.95 -25.75 21.35
CA GLY A 170 -32.59 -26.92 20.56
C GLY A 170 -32.39 -26.61 19.07
N GLY A 171 -31.95 -27.62 18.30
CA GLY A 171 -31.81 -27.52 16.84
C GLY A 171 -30.71 -26.54 16.36
N LEU A 172 -29.70 -26.26 17.18
CA LEU A 172 -28.63 -25.30 16.83
C LEU A 172 -27.87 -25.69 15.56
N VAL A 173 -27.63 -26.98 15.36
CA VAL A 173 -26.91 -27.47 14.17
C VAL A 173 -27.76 -27.25 12.93
N ASP A 174 -29.04 -27.64 12.97
CA ASP A 174 -29.97 -27.47 11.85
C ASP A 174 -30.18 -25.98 11.52
N ALA A 175 -30.30 -25.13 12.55
CA ALA A 175 -30.40 -23.69 12.38
C ALA A 175 -29.09 -23.08 11.83
N ALA A 176 -27.91 -23.56 12.24
CA ALA A 176 -26.64 -23.10 11.68
C ALA A 176 -26.50 -23.50 10.19
N VAL A 177 -26.82 -24.75 9.85
CA VAL A 177 -26.80 -25.25 8.46
C VAL A 177 -27.83 -24.52 7.60
N GLY A 178 -29.04 -24.30 8.15
CA GLY A 178 -30.07 -23.48 7.52
C GLY A 178 -29.60 -22.05 7.28
N GLY A 179 -28.89 -21.44 8.24
CA GLY A 179 -28.30 -20.12 8.10
C GLY A 179 -27.26 -20.04 6.98
N VAL A 180 -26.37 -21.04 6.87
CA VAL A 180 -25.40 -21.11 5.76
C VAL A 180 -26.12 -21.19 4.42
N THR A 181 -27.16 -22.02 4.35
CA THR A 181 -27.96 -22.20 3.13
C THR A 181 -28.66 -20.90 2.71
N GLN A 182 -29.27 -20.19 3.67
CA GLN A 182 -29.91 -18.89 3.42
C GLN A 182 -28.94 -17.83 2.91
N VAL A 183 -27.74 -17.75 3.49
CA VAL A 183 -26.72 -16.76 3.10
C VAL A 183 -26.20 -17.04 1.69
N VAL A 184 -26.03 -18.32 1.34
CA VAL A 184 -25.63 -18.74 -0.02
C VAL A 184 -26.71 -18.44 -1.05
N GLN A 185 -27.99 -18.64 -0.70
CA GLN A 185 -29.12 -18.42 -1.61
C GLN A 185 -29.53 -16.96 -1.74
N HIS A 186 -29.28 -16.12 -0.72
CA HIS A 186 -29.67 -14.72 -0.68
C HIS A 186 -28.45 -13.81 -0.44
N PRO A 187 -27.82 -13.28 -1.52
CA PRO A 187 -26.65 -12.40 -1.42
C PRO A 187 -26.87 -11.15 -0.56
N THR A 188 -28.12 -10.66 -0.45
CA THR A 188 -28.49 -9.53 0.41
C THR A 188 -28.26 -9.82 1.90
N LEU A 189 -28.41 -11.08 2.35
CA LEU A 189 -28.11 -11.47 3.72
C LEU A 189 -26.61 -11.44 4.01
N THR A 190 -25.78 -11.76 3.02
CA THR A 190 -24.32 -11.59 3.14
C THR A 190 -23.96 -10.12 3.41
N LEU A 191 -24.58 -9.19 2.67
CA LEU A 191 -24.40 -7.75 2.89
C LEU A 191 -24.89 -7.30 4.27
N ALA A 192 -26.05 -7.82 4.72
CA ALA A 192 -26.56 -7.53 6.06
C ALA A 192 -25.62 -8.04 7.16
N MET A 193 -25.09 -9.27 7.03
CA MET A 193 -24.11 -9.83 7.96
C MET A 193 -22.82 -9.01 8.01
N LEU A 194 -22.29 -8.59 6.85
CA LEU A 194 -21.12 -7.72 6.77
C LEU A 194 -21.37 -6.37 7.44
N GLY A 195 -22.53 -5.74 7.17
CA GLY A 195 -22.93 -4.47 7.78
C GLY A 195 -23.07 -4.57 9.29
N LEU A 196 -23.73 -5.62 9.80
CA LEU A 196 -23.87 -5.87 11.23
C LEU A 196 -22.54 -6.22 11.90
N SER A 197 -21.64 -6.93 11.21
CA SER A 197 -20.29 -7.22 11.72
C SER A 197 -19.46 -5.95 11.84
N LEU A 198 -19.54 -5.05 10.84
CA LEU A 198 -18.89 -3.74 10.90
C LEU A 198 -19.48 -2.87 12.02
N ALA A 199 -20.80 -2.88 12.18
CA ALA A 199 -21.47 -2.19 13.28
C ALA A 199 -21.01 -2.71 14.65
N SER A 200 -20.90 -4.03 14.83
CA SER A 200 -20.34 -4.63 16.04
C SER A 200 -18.90 -4.18 16.28
N ALA A 201 -18.07 -4.11 15.24
CA ALA A 201 -16.68 -3.68 15.37
C ALA A 201 -16.55 -2.18 15.74
N VAL A 202 -17.41 -1.31 15.23
CA VAL A 202 -17.46 0.10 15.68
C VAL A 202 -17.94 0.18 17.12
N PHE A 203 -18.97 -0.59 17.48
CA PHE A 203 -19.51 -0.63 18.83
C PHE A 203 -18.49 -1.16 19.85
N HIS A 204 -17.67 -2.13 19.46
CA HIS A 204 -16.51 -2.62 20.21
C HIS A 204 -15.54 -1.48 20.55
N GLU A 205 -15.12 -0.69 19.56
CA GLU A 205 -14.23 0.44 19.81
C GLU A 205 -14.85 1.51 20.72
N CYS A 206 -16.19 1.70 20.63
CA CYS A 206 -16.93 2.55 21.58
C CYS A 206 -16.80 2.05 23.03
N GLY A 207 -16.73 0.73 23.23
CA GLY A 207 -16.54 0.10 24.54
C GLY A 207 -15.21 0.48 25.19
N HIS A 208 -14.11 0.46 24.45
CA HIS A 208 -12.79 0.87 24.96
C HIS A 208 -12.76 2.33 25.38
N VAL A 209 -13.25 3.24 24.53
CA VAL A 209 -13.24 4.68 24.84
C VAL A 209 -14.19 5.05 25.98
N ALA A 210 -15.34 4.37 26.08
CA ALA A 210 -16.28 4.54 27.17
C ALA A 210 -15.71 4.05 28.50
N ALA A 211 -15.05 2.89 28.52
CA ALA A 211 -14.36 2.36 29.68
C ALA A 211 -13.20 3.26 30.14
N CYS A 212 -12.39 3.74 29.20
CA CYS A 212 -11.30 4.70 29.41
C CYS A 212 -11.82 5.96 30.11
N ARG A 213 -12.89 6.55 29.56
CA ARG A 213 -13.52 7.75 30.10
C ARG A 213 -14.14 7.49 31.48
N TYR A 214 -14.81 6.35 31.67
CA TYR A 214 -15.39 5.96 32.97
C TYR A 214 -14.32 5.80 34.05
N GLY A 215 -13.12 5.34 33.69
CA GLY A 215 -11.97 5.27 34.58
C GLY A 215 -11.36 6.62 34.96
N GLY A 216 -11.75 7.73 34.33
CA GLY A 216 -11.16 9.06 34.51
C GLY A 216 -10.05 9.40 33.51
N ALA A 217 -9.79 8.54 32.53
CA ALA A 217 -8.85 8.80 31.44
C ALA A 217 -9.52 9.57 30.27
N ARG A 218 -8.71 10.16 29.39
CA ARG A 218 -9.13 10.93 28.22
C ARG A 218 -8.89 10.11 26.95
N PRO A 219 -9.94 9.51 26.34
CA PRO A 219 -9.80 8.87 25.05
C PRO A 219 -9.41 9.89 23.97
N GLY A 220 -8.57 9.45 23.03
CA GLY A 220 -8.15 10.19 21.86
C GLY A 220 -9.08 10.00 20.67
N ASP A 221 -8.52 9.98 19.46
CA ASP A 221 -9.23 9.74 18.21
C ASP A 221 -9.60 8.26 18.02
N MET A 222 -10.59 8.00 17.17
CA MET A 222 -10.89 6.67 16.64
C MET A 222 -10.71 6.66 15.13
N GLY A 223 -10.32 5.53 14.57
CA GLY A 223 -9.95 5.48 13.17
C GLY A 223 -9.82 4.09 12.58
N ILE A 224 -9.23 4.04 11.38
CA ILE A 224 -8.87 2.79 10.69
C ILE A 224 -7.35 2.78 10.52
N GLY A 225 -6.75 1.60 10.70
CA GLY A 225 -5.37 1.32 10.37
C GLY A 225 -5.23 -0.02 9.64
N LEU A 226 -4.00 -0.36 9.28
CA LEU A 226 -3.66 -1.62 8.63
C LEU A 226 -2.81 -2.49 9.56
N TYR A 227 -3.35 -3.65 9.89
CA TYR A 227 -2.67 -4.70 10.64
C TYR A 227 -2.09 -5.74 9.68
N ILE A 228 -0.79 -5.62 9.37
CA ILE A 228 -0.09 -6.41 8.33
C ILE A 228 -0.67 -6.13 6.93
N VAL A 229 -1.85 -6.67 6.64
CA VAL A 229 -2.66 -6.45 5.44
C VAL A 229 -4.15 -6.22 5.75
N TRP A 230 -4.60 -6.56 6.95
CA TRP A 230 -6.01 -6.51 7.32
C TRP A 230 -6.40 -5.10 7.78
N PRO A 231 -7.51 -4.52 7.29
CA PRO A 231 -8.05 -3.30 7.86
C PRO A 231 -8.53 -3.58 9.29
N ALA A 232 -8.18 -2.70 10.22
CA ALA A 232 -8.61 -2.78 11.60
C ALA A 232 -9.08 -1.40 12.07
N LEU A 233 -10.19 -1.37 12.80
CA LEU A 233 -10.59 -0.19 13.55
C LEU A 233 -9.62 -0.03 14.74
N TYR A 234 -9.44 1.19 15.20
CA TYR A 234 -8.69 1.47 16.42
C TYR A 234 -9.31 2.62 17.19
N SER A 235 -9.07 2.60 18.49
CA SER A 235 -9.32 3.70 19.40
C SER A 235 -8.05 4.06 20.17
N THR A 236 -7.74 5.35 20.26
CA THR A 236 -6.58 5.81 21.01
C THR A 236 -6.93 5.89 22.50
N VAL A 237 -6.51 4.89 23.27
CA VAL A 237 -6.72 4.83 24.73
C VAL A 237 -5.41 4.90 25.53
N THR A 238 -4.35 5.47 24.97
CA THR A 238 -3.01 5.57 25.61
C THR A 238 -3.03 6.29 26.97
N ASP A 239 -3.97 7.21 27.17
CA ASP A 239 -4.13 7.91 28.44
C ASP A 239 -4.68 7.02 29.57
N SER A 240 -5.10 5.78 29.27
CA SER A 240 -5.48 4.79 30.27
C SER A 240 -4.29 4.38 31.16
N TYR A 241 -3.04 4.53 30.70
CA TYR A 241 -1.86 4.13 31.48
C TYR A 241 -1.72 4.85 32.83
N ARG A 242 -2.33 6.03 33.00
CA ARG A 242 -2.37 6.73 34.30
C ARG A 242 -3.35 6.12 35.30
N LEU A 243 -4.26 5.28 34.84
CA LEU A 243 -5.21 4.58 35.69
C LEU A 243 -4.50 3.45 36.45
N GLY A 244 -5.04 3.09 37.61
CA GLY A 244 -4.66 1.86 38.30
C GLY A 244 -5.00 0.60 37.48
N ARG A 245 -4.44 -0.54 37.86
CA ARG A 245 -4.60 -1.83 37.16
C ARG A 245 -6.04 -2.15 36.76
N VAL A 246 -6.99 -1.96 37.68
CA VAL A 246 -8.42 -2.22 37.43
C VAL A 246 -9.00 -1.28 36.35
N GLY A 247 -8.58 -0.02 36.33
CA GLY A 247 -9.03 0.94 35.31
C GLY A 247 -8.51 0.62 33.92
N ARG A 248 -7.25 0.14 33.83
CA ARG A 248 -6.66 -0.30 32.56
C ARG A 248 -7.29 -1.59 32.05
N LEU A 249 -7.42 -2.61 32.91
CA LEU A 249 -8.13 -3.85 32.57
C LEU A 249 -9.58 -3.60 32.13
N ARG A 250 -10.28 -2.66 32.77
CA ARG A 250 -11.62 -2.26 32.31
C ARG A 250 -11.60 -1.65 30.91
N THR A 251 -10.58 -0.83 30.62
CA THR A 251 -10.40 -0.21 29.30
C THR A 251 -10.17 -1.27 28.23
N ASP A 252 -9.29 -2.24 28.50
CA ASP A 252 -8.97 -3.32 27.57
C ASP A 252 -10.14 -4.31 27.39
N LEU A 253 -10.90 -4.60 28.44
CA LEU A 253 -12.10 -5.45 28.34
C LEU A 253 -13.32 -4.71 27.79
N GLY A 254 -13.26 -3.38 27.67
CA GLY A 254 -14.39 -2.54 27.28
C GLY A 254 -14.96 -2.93 25.92
N GLY A 255 -14.11 -3.18 24.93
CA GLY A 255 -14.54 -3.60 23.60
C GLY A 255 -15.20 -4.97 23.59
N VAL A 256 -14.61 -5.95 24.27
CA VAL A 256 -15.20 -7.30 24.35
C VAL A 256 -16.53 -7.29 25.11
N TYR A 257 -16.67 -6.48 26.15
CA TYR A 257 -17.95 -6.28 26.83
C TYR A 257 -19.02 -5.71 25.89
N PHE A 258 -18.68 -4.75 25.03
CA PHE A 258 -19.61 -4.20 24.05
C PHE A 258 -19.98 -5.21 22.96
N ASN A 259 -19.04 -6.07 22.54
CA ASN A 259 -19.37 -7.22 21.70
C ASN A 259 -20.40 -8.14 22.36
N ALA A 260 -20.24 -8.45 23.66
CA ALA A 260 -21.20 -9.29 24.38
C ALA A 260 -22.60 -8.66 24.43
N LEU A 261 -22.72 -7.34 24.64
CA LEU A 261 -24.00 -6.63 24.58
C LEU A 261 -24.64 -6.69 23.18
N PHE A 262 -23.83 -6.51 22.13
CA PHE A 262 -24.32 -6.57 20.75
C PHE A 262 -24.81 -7.97 20.39
N ILE A 263 -24.05 -8.99 20.77
CA ILE A 263 -24.42 -10.40 20.60
C ILE A 263 -25.71 -10.70 21.36
N ALA A 264 -25.85 -10.24 22.61
CA ALA A 264 -27.06 -10.41 23.39
C ALA A 264 -28.30 -9.84 22.65
N GLY A 265 -28.17 -8.63 22.09
CA GLY A 265 -29.23 -8.03 21.27
C GLY A 265 -29.60 -8.89 20.06
N LEU A 266 -28.61 -9.36 19.30
CA LEU A 266 -28.86 -10.24 18.15
C LEU A 266 -29.45 -11.60 18.55
N THR A 267 -29.01 -12.18 19.68
CA THR A 267 -29.58 -13.42 20.20
C THR A 267 -31.04 -13.23 20.60
N ALA A 268 -31.40 -12.09 21.20
CA ALA A 268 -32.81 -11.77 21.49
C ALA A 268 -33.65 -11.68 20.21
N VAL A 269 -33.14 -11.03 19.16
CA VAL A 269 -33.84 -10.95 17.86
C VAL A 269 -33.95 -12.34 17.20
N TYR A 270 -32.91 -13.17 17.30
CA TYR A 270 -32.96 -14.56 16.85
C TYR A 270 -34.04 -15.35 17.60
N LEU A 271 -34.09 -15.24 18.93
CA LEU A 271 -35.10 -15.93 19.73
C LEU A 271 -36.52 -15.48 19.39
N ALA A 272 -36.73 -14.19 19.08
CA ALA A 272 -38.03 -13.67 18.68
C ALA A 272 -38.45 -14.08 17.26
N THR A 273 -37.50 -14.13 16.31
CA THR A 273 -37.81 -14.32 14.87
C THR A 273 -37.61 -15.75 14.37
N GLY A 274 -36.75 -16.53 15.03
CA GLY A 274 -36.35 -17.86 14.59
C GLY A 274 -35.51 -17.89 13.31
N GLN A 275 -35.00 -16.74 12.83
CA GLN A 275 -34.27 -16.66 11.56
C GLN A 275 -32.89 -17.34 11.64
N PRO A 276 -32.62 -18.41 10.87
CA PRO A 276 -31.39 -19.19 10.93
C PRO A 276 -30.10 -18.37 10.69
N TRP A 277 -30.12 -17.43 9.75
CA TRP A 277 -28.95 -16.59 9.44
C TRP A 277 -28.50 -15.69 10.62
N LEU A 278 -29.42 -15.31 11.52
CA LEU A 278 -29.06 -14.55 12.73
C LEU A 278 -28.27 -15.39 13.71
N LEU A 279 -28.62 -16.67 13.87
CA LEU A 279 -27.84 -17.59 14.69
C LEU A 279 -26.44 -17.76 14.12
N LEU A 280 -26.32 -17.94 12.79
CA LEU A 280 -25.02 -18.01 12.13
C LEU A 280 -24.18 -16.75 12.39
N LEU A 281 -24.78 -15.55 12.31
CA LEU A 281 -24.12 -14.29 12.64
C LEU A 281 -23.68 -14.23 14.11
N VAL A 282 -24.55 -14.63 15.05
CA VAL A 282 -24.23 -14.70 16.48
C VAL A 282 -23.03 -15.62 16.73
N LEU A 283 -23.02 -16.82 16.13
CA LEU A 283 -21.90 -17.77 16.25
C LEU A 283 -20.61 -17.19 15.65
N GLY A 284 -20.69 -16.48 14.53
CA GLY A 284 -19.56 -15.79 13.92
C GLY A 284 -18.99 -14.68 14.81
N LEU A 285 -19.85 -13.83 15.38
CA LEU A 285 -19.44 -12.76 16.30
C LEU A 285 -18.89 -13.30 17.62
N LEU A 286 -19.47 -14.37 18.17
CA LEU A 286 -18.93 -15.08 19.34
C LEU A 286 -17.53 -15.62 19.06
N SER A 287 -17.35 -16.27 17.90
CA SER A 287 -16.05 -16.80 17.47
C SER A 287 -15.02 -15.67 17.30
N GLY A 288 -15.43 -14.54 16.72
CA GLY A 288 -14.62 -13.34 16.59
C GLY A 288 -14.18 -12.76 17.94
N ALA A 289 -15.12 -12.62 18.89
CA ALA A 289 -14.84 -12.15 20.24
C ALA A 289 -13.90 -13.11 21.01
N LEU A 290 -14.07 -14.43 20.85
CA LEU A 290 -13.14 -15.42 21.41
C LEU A 290 -11.74 -15.31 20.81
N TRP A 291 -11.66 -15.07 19.49
CA TRP A 291 -10.38 -14.81 18.82
C TRP A 291 -9.67 -13.58 19.35
N GLN A 292 -10.40 -12.51 19.72
CA GLN A 292 -9.81 -11.31 20.33
C GLN A 292 -9.14 -11.58 21.68
N PHE A 293 -9.54 -12.62 22.41
CA PHE A 293 -8.89 -13.02 23.67
C PHE A 293 -7.57 -13.77 23.48
N LEU A 294 -7.25 -14.25 22.28
CA LEU A 294 -6.00 -14.96 22.04
C LEU A 294 -4.81 -13.99 22.16
N PRO A 295 -3.89 -14.16 23.13
CA PRO A 295 -2.78 -13.23 23.35
C PRO A 295 -1.60 -13.50 22.40
N SER A 296 -1.85 -14.13 21.25
CA SER A 296 -0.82 -14.52 20.28
C SER A 296 -0.38 -13.36 19.37
N ILE A 297 -1.26 -12.38 19.21
CA ILE A 297 -1.16 -11.19 18.34
C ILE A 297 -1.55 -9.96 19.19
N ARG A 298 -1.30 -8.72 18.74
CA ARG A 298 -1.73 -7.48 19.46
C ARG A 298 -3.26 -7.26 19.39
N LEU A 299 -4.01 -8.25 19.86
CA LEU A 299 -5.45 -8.20 20.09
C LEU A 299 -5.72 -7.83 21.55
N ASP A 300 -6.98 -7.63 21.93
CA ASP A 300 -7.37 -7.22 23.28
C ASP A 300 -6.83 -8.17 24.36
N GLY A 301 -6.85 -9.48 24.11
CA GLY A 301 -6.30 -10.47 25.04
C GLY A 301 -4.82 -10.27 25.36
N TYR A 302 -4.03 -9.73 24.41
CA TYR A 302 -2.65 -9.35 24.66
C TYR A 302 -2.55 -8.18 25.64
N TYR A 303 -3.38 -7.13 25.45
CA TYR A 303 -3.39 -5.95 26.32
C TYR A 303 -3.92 -6.30 27.73
N VAL A 304 -4.99 -7.08 27.81
CA VAL A 304 -5.52 -7.63 29.07
C VAL A 304 -4.44 -8.41 29.82
N LEU A 305 -3.69 -9.29 29.15
CA LEU A 305 -2.60 -10.03 29.76
C LEU A 305 -1.46 -9.10 30.19
N ALA A 306 -1.10 -8.13 29.36
CA ALA A 306 -0.06 -7.14 29.64
C ALA A 306 -0.39 -6.31 30.90
N ASP A 307 -1.64 -5.89 31.05
CA ASP A 307 -2.08 -5.11 32.21
C ASP A 307 -2.32 -5.94 33.47
N LEU A 308 -2.72 -7.20 33.33
CA LEU A 308 -2.79 -8.14 34.45
C LEU A 308 -1.39 -8.41 35.03
N VAL A 309 -0.39 -8.58 34.15
CA VAL A 309 1.01 -8.77 34.51
C VAL A 309 1.66 -7.45 34.96
N GLY A 310 1.16 -6.31 34.48
CA GLY A 310 1.71 -4.98 34.76
C GLY A 310 2.94 -4.64 33.92
N VAL A 311 3.05 -5.20 32.70
CA VAL A 311 4.15 -4.97 31.75
C VAL A 311 3.57 -4.65 30.37
N PRO A 312 3.58 -3.38 29.91
CA PRO A 312 2.85 -2.98 28.70
C PRO A 312 3.31 -3.64 27.40
N GLU A 313 4.58 -4.04 27.29
CA GLU A 313 5.18 -4.57 26.06
C GLU A 313 5.74 -5.98 26.26
N LEU A 314 4.85 -6.99 26.33
CA LEU A 314 5.21 -8.40 26.48
C LEU A 314 6.10 -8.91 25.33
N PHE A 315 5.87 -8.44 24.08
CA PHE A 315 6.69 -8.82 22.94
C PHE A 315 8.17 -8.43 23.09
N GLY A 316 8.48 -7.38 23.88
CA GLY A 316 9.84 -6.99 24.22
C GLY A 316 10.61 -8.08 24.98
N TYR A 317 9.89 -8.96 25.69
CA TYR A 317 10.46 -10.04 26.50
C TYR A 317 10.64 -11.37 25.75
N LEU A 318 10.13 -11.50 24.51
CA LEU A 318 10.32 -12.72 23.71
C LEU A 318 11.80 -13.13 23.61
N ARG A 319 12.67 -12.20 23.18
CA ARG A 319 14.10 -12.48 22.99
C ARG A 319 14.85 -12.71 24.32
N PRO A 320 14.68 -11.86 25.35
CA PRO A 320 15.25 -12.12 26.68
C PRO A 320 14.86 -13.48 27.27
N VAL A 321 13.58 -13.86 27.20
CA VAL A 321 13.09 -15.14 27.74
C VAL A 321 13.66 -16.32 26.94
N LEU A 322 13.54 -16.31 25.61
CA LEU A 322 14.09 -17.39 24.78
C LEU A 322 15.60 -17.56 24.96
N ARG A 323 16.34 -16.48 25.24
CA ARG A 323 17.77 -16.55 25.57
C ARG A 323 18.06 -17.12 26.94
N SER A 324 17.23 -16.79 27.92
CA SER A 324 17.36 -17.28 29.30
C SER A 324 16.97 -18.75 29.43
N LEU A 325 16.18 -19.27 28.48
CA LEU A 325 15.83 -20.69 28.38
C LEU A 325 16.90 -21.53 27.66
N LEU A 326 17.94 -20.91 27.07
CA LEU A 326 19.04 -21.66 26.46
C LEU A 326 19.97 -22.23 27.53
N PRO A 327 20.27 -23.53 27.52
CA PRO A 327 21.19 -24.14 28.47
C PRO A 327 22.56 -23.44 28.49
N GLY A 328 23.09 -23.18 29.69
CA GLY A 328 24.44 -22.61 29.87
C GLY A 328 24.53 -21.09 29.73
N ARG A 329 23.42 -20.34 29.65
CA ARG A 329 23.43 -18.87 29.67
C ARG A 329 22.81 -18.29 30.95
N PRO A 330 23.37 -17.20 31.50
CA PRO A 330 22.73 -16.49 32.60
C PRO A 330 21.40 -15.88 32.16
N ALA A 331 20.47 -15.75 33.10
CA ALA A 331 19.19 -15.09 32.85
C ALA A 331 19.42 -13.64 32.41
N ASP A 332 18.70 -13.23 31.36
CA ASP A 332 18.80 -11.86 30.83
C ASP A 332 18.38 -10.84 31.90
N PRO A 333 19.13 -9.74 32.11
CA PRO A 333 18.82 -8.73 33.13
C PRO A 333 17.41 -8.13 33.02
N ALA A 334 16.81 -8.13 31.83
CA ALA A 334 15.43 -7.69 31.67
C ALA A 334 14.44 -8.64 32.38
N VAL A 335 14.70 -9.95 32.36
CA VAL A 335 13.84 -10.98 32.96
C VAL A 335 14.04 -11.07 34.47
N SER A 336 15.26 -10.80 34.96
CA SER A 336 15.56 -10.84 36.39
C SER A 336 14.94 -9.69 37.19
N ARG A 337 14.65 -8.54 36.55
CA ARG A 337 13.99 -7.36 37.14
C ARG A 337 12.46 -7.49 37.22
N LEU A 338 11.90 -8.63 36.80
CA LEU A 338 10.47 -8.90 36.86
C LEU A 338 10.11 -9.58 38.17
N LYS A 339 8.97 -9.19 38.74
CA LYS A 339 8.38 -9.88 39.89
C LYS A 339 8.18 -11.37 39.60
N PRO A 340 8.26 -12.26 40.60
CA PRO A 340 8.18 -13.71 40.39
C PRO A 340 6.90 -14.18 39.67
N TRP A 341 5.75 -13.57 39.97
CA TRP A 341 4.49 -13.82 39.27
C TRP A 341 4.57 -13.40 37.80
N SER A 342 4.95 -12.14 37.55
CA SER A 342 5.07 -11.56 36.21
C SER A 342 6.02 -12.38 35.33
N ARG A 343 7.16 -12.78 35.88
CA ARG A 343 8.13 -13.65 35.21
C ARG A 343 7.51 -14.99 34.82
N ARG A 344 6.81 -15.68 35.75
CA ARG A 344 6.18 -16.98 35.44
C ARG A 344 5.14 -16.86 34.33
N VAL A 345 4.29 -15.84 34.39
CA VAL A 345 3.25 -15.61 33.38
C VAL A 345 3.87 -15.29 32.02
N ILE A 346 4.86 -14.40 31.95
CA ILE A 346 5.54 -14.05 30.69
C ILE A 346 6.26 -15.29 30.11
N VAL A 347 6.98 -16.04 30.93
CA VAL A 347 7.66 -17.27 30.47
C VAL A 347 6.65 -18.30 29.96
N GLY A 348 5.57 -18.55 30.70
CA GLY A 348 4.50 -19.46 30.27
C GLY A 348 3.83 -19.01 28.97
N TRP A 349 3.56 -17.71 28.84
CA TRP A 349 3.02 -17.11 27.61
C TRP A 349 3.96 -17.28 26.43
N VAL A 350 5.28 -17.03 26.59
CA VAL A 350 6.27 -17.27 25.52
C VAL A 350 6.32 -18.74 25.12
N LEU A 351 6.31 -19.66 26.10
CA LEU A 351 6.32 -21.10 25.87
C LEU A 351 5.03 -21.61 25.21
N ALA A 352 3.90 -20.93 25.35
CA ALA A 352 2.67 -21.25 24.64
C ALA A 352 2.65 -20.63 23.24
N VAL A 353 2.86 -19.32 23.14
CA VAL A 353 2.67 -18.56 21.89
C VAL A 353 3.71 -18.90 20.83
N VAL A 354 4.99 -19.04 21.19
CA VAL A 354 6.05 -19.29 20.19
C VAL A 354 5.86 -20.64 19.49
N PRO A 355 5.64 -21.77 20.20
CA PRO A 355 5.33 -23.04 19.55
C PRO A 355 4.00 -23.02 18.80
N THR A 356 2.94 -22.38 19.32
CA THR A 356 1.66 -22.30 18.61
C THR A 356 1.81 -21.54 17.28
N LEU A 357 2.45 -20.36 17.29
CA LEU A 357 2.69 -19.61 16.05
C LEU A 357 3.62 -20.36 15.09
N GLY A 358 4.64 -21.05 15.61
CA GLY A 358 5.51 -21.92 14.82
C GLY A 358 4.76 -23.08 14.18
N GLY A 359 3.91 -23.77 14.93
CA GLY A 359 3.05 -24.86 14.45
C GLY A 359 2.04 -24.39 13.41
N LEU A 360 1.37 -23.25 13.64
CA LEU A 360 0.48 -22.62 12.66
C LEU A 360 1.22 -22.27 11.36
N LEU A 361 2.45 -21.76 11.45
CA LEU A 361 3.28 -21.48 10.28
C LEU A 361 3.65 -22.78 9.54
N VAL A 362 4.02 -23.84 10.25
CA VAL A 362 4.33 -25.15 9.62
C VAL A 362 3.10 -25.72 8.93
N VAL A 363 1.96 -25.76 9.60
CA VAL A 363 0.69 -26.22 9.01
C VAL A 363 0.34 -25.38 7.77
N PHE A 364 0.45 -24.06 7.88
CA PHE A 364 0.25 -23.16 6.75
C PHE A 364 1.17 -23.50 5.56
N LEU A 365 2.47 -23.70 5.81
CA LEU A 365 3.44 -24.05 4.76
C LEU A 365 3.19 -25.44 4.16
N LEU A 366 2.69 -26.40 4.93
CA LEU A 366 2.29 -27.73 4.45
C LEU A 366 1.01 -27.70 3.61
N LEU A 367 0.08 -26.78 3.93
CA LEU A 367 -1.15 -26.57 3.17
C LEU A 367 -0.93 -25.70 1.92
N LEU A 368 0.12 -24.88 1.90
CA LEU A 368 0.39 -23.92 0.83
C LEU A 368 0.41 -24.54 -0.59
N PRO A 369 1.04 -25.70 -0.84
CA PRO A 369 1.05 -26.33 -2.17
C PRO A 369 -0.33 -26.79 -2.64
N ARG A 370 -1.26 -27.05 -1.72
CA ARG A 370 -2.66 -27.41 -2.03
C ARG A 370 -3.55 -26.18 -2.17
N ALA A 371 -3.32 -25.16 -1.34
CA ALA A 371 -4.09 -23.94 -1.33
C ALA A 371 -3.80 -23.05 -2.56
N LEU A 372 -2.56 -23.00 -3.03
CA LEU A 372 -2.16 -22.15 -4.17
C LEU A 372 -2.90 -22.50 -5.47
N PRO A 373 -2.96 -23.76 -5.93
CA PRO A 373 -3.74 -24.12 -7.11
C PRO A 373 -5.24 -23.85 -6.94
N ALA A 374 -5.80 -24.15 -5.77
CA ALA A 374 -7.21 -23.91 -5.48
C ALA A 374 -7.57 -22.42 -5.53
N ALA A 375 -6.70 -21.57 -4.98
CA ALA A 375 -6.90 -20.13 -5.05
C ALA A 375 -6.66 -19.57 -6.44
N ALA A 376 -5.70 -20.09 -7.21
CA ALA A 376 -5.53 -19.73 -8.61
C ALA A 376 -6.78 -20.07 -9.42
N ALA A 377 -7.35 -21.27 -9.22
CA ALA A 377 -8.61 -21.67 -9.85
C ALA A 377 -9.76 -20.74 -9.43
N ALA A 378 -9.92 -20.47 -8.13
CA ALA A 378 -10.95 -19.55 -7.63
C ALA A 378 -10.81 -18.15 -8.23
N VAL A 379 -9.59 -17.59 -8.31
CA VAL A 379 -9.32 -16.30 -8.95
C VAL A 379 -9.78 -16.30 -10.40
N VAL A 380 -9.47 -17.34 -11.16
CA VAL A 380 -9.89 -17.48 -12.55
C VAL A 380 -11.41 -17.59 -12.67
N ASP A 381 -12.06 -18.39 -11.83
CA ASP A 381 -13.52 -18.60 -11.88
C ASP A 381 -14.31 -17.34 -11.48
N TYR A 382 -13.89 -16.67 -10.40
CA TYR A 382 -14.46 -15.36 -10.02
C TYR A 382 -14.27 -14.32 -11.12
N GLY A 383 -13.11 -14.32 -11.79
CA GLY A 383 -12.88 -13.39 -12.88
C GLY A 383 -13.76 -13.61 -14.09
N ARG A 384 -13.98 -14.87 -14.49
CA ARG A 384 -14.96 -15.19 -15.53
C ARG A 384 -16.38 -14.77 -15.12
N GLY A 385 -16.74 -14.95 -13.86
CA GLY A 385 -18.03 -14.48 -13.30
C GLY A 385 -18.19 -12.97 -13.40
N LEU A 386 -17.17 -12.22 -12.98
CA LEU A 386 -17.14 -10.77 -13.07
C LEU A 386 -17.21 -10.28 -14.52
N GLN A 387 -16.51 -10.94 -15.44
CA GLN A 387 -16.56 -10.62 -16.86
C GLN A 387 -17.96 -10.78 -17.45
N ARG A 388 -18.70 -11.84 -17.06
CA ARG A 388 -20.11 -12.01 -17.47
C ARG A 388 -20.99 -10.91 -16.90
N ALA A 389 -20.88 -10.62 -15.60
CA ALA A 389 -21.65 -9.55 -14.96
C ALA A 389 -21.41 -8.16 -15.61
N VAL A 390 -20.16 -7.86 -16.00
CA VAL A 390 -19.83 -6.63 -16.76
C VAL A 390 -20.49 -6.65 -18.14
N ARG A 391 -20.47 -7.78 -18.85
CA ARG A 391 -21.12 -7.93 -20.17
C ARG A 391 -22.64 -7.75 -20.09
N ASP A 392 -23.24 -8.25 -19.02
CA ASP A 392 -24.68 -8.24 -18.80
C ASP A 392 -25.17 -6.91 -18.18
N GLY A 393 -24.26 -6.01 -17.81
CA GLY A 393 -24.58 -4.72 -17.18
C GLY A 393 -25.04 -4.83 -15.72
N ASP A 394 -24.79 -5.97 -15.05
CA ASP A 394 -25.18 -6.21 -13.67
C ASP A 394 -24.22 -5.50 -12.70
N VAL A 395 -24.51 -4.22 -12.43
CA VAL A 395 -23.71 -3.36 -11.55
C VAL A 395 -23.55 -3.95 -10.15
N LEU A 396 -24.59 -4.60 -9.61
CA LEU A 396 -24.54 -5.14 -8.25
C LEU A 396 -23.56 -6.30 -8.16
N THR A 397 -23.64 -7.25 -9.09
CA THR A 397 -22.70 -8.37 -9.15
C THR A 397 -21.28 -7.91 -9.44
N VAL A 398 -21.10 -6.83 -10.22
CA VAL A 398 -19.78 -6.23 -10.44
C VAL A 398 -19.19 -5.65 -9.16
N VAL A 399 -19.95 -4.85 -8.42
CA VAL A 399 -19.48 -4.24 -7.16
C VAL A 399 -19.16 -5.31 -6.11
N LEU A 400 -20.05 -6.28 -5.95
CA LEU A 400 -19.85 -7.40 -5.01
C LEU A 400 -18.66 -8.27 -5.42
N GLY A 401 -18.56 -8.60 -6.71
CA GLY A 401 -17.48 -9.41 -7.27
C GLY A 401 -16.13 -8.73 -7.07
N VAL A 402 -16.02 -7.42 -7.30
CA VAL A 402 -14.81 -6.63 -7.01
C VAL A 402 -14.41 -6.71 -5.53
N GLY A 403 -15.39 -6.59 -4.62
CA GLY A 403 -15.16 -6.71 -3.18
C GLY A 403 -14.66 -8.11 -2.78
N GLN A 404 -15.38 -9.16 -3.19
CA GLN A 404 -15.00 -10.55 -2.93
C GLN A 404 -13.63 -10.89 -3.50
N PHE A 405 -13.36 -10.43 -4.71
CA PHE A 405 -12.08 -10.63 -5.38
C PHE A 405 -10.92 -9.95 -4.62
N SER A 406 -11.13 -8.73 -4.13
CA SER A 406 -10.15 -8.02 -3.30
C SER A 406 -9.88 -8.76 -1.99
N LEU A 407 -10.93 -9.30 -1.35
CA LEU A 407 -10.82 -10.11 -0.14
C LEU A 407 -10.10 -11.44 -0.40
N LEU A 408 -10.31 -12.07 -1.57
CA LEU A 408 -9.64 -13.30 -1.97
C LEU A 408 -8.13 -13.11 -2.13
N LEU A 409 -7.69 -11.95 -2.65
CA LEU A 409 -6.27 -11.63 -2.82
C LEU A 409 -5.56 -11.31 -1.50
N LEU A 410 -6.29 -10.77 -0.53
CA LEU A 410 -5.71 -10.20 0.69
C LEU A 410 -4.86 -11.22 1.51
N PRO A 411 -5.31 -12.48 1.73
CA PRO A 411 -4.49 -13.50 2.38
C PRO A 411 -3.16 -13.75 1.68
N TRP A 412 -3.15 -13.78 0.35
CA TRP A 412 -1.95 -14.04 -0.46
C TRP A 412 -0.94 -12.90 -0.36
N ILE A 413 -1.42 -11.65 -0.40
CA ILE A 413 -0.59 -10.47 -0.15
C ILE A 413 0.01 -10.56 1.27
N GLY A 414 -0.80 -10.95 2.26
CA GLY A 414 -0.38 -11.19 3.64
C GLY A 414 0.72 -12.25 3.72
N THR A 415 0.56 -13.39 3.04
CA THR A 415 1.54 -14.47 2.98
C THR A 415 2.88 -14.00 2.44
N VAL A 416 2.87 -13.28 1.32
CA VAL A 416 4.10 -12.73 0.71
C VAL A 416 4.79 -11.79 1.70
N LEU A 417 4.05 -10.88 2.33
CA LEU A 417 4.59 -9.92 3.28
C LEU A 417 5.18 -10.59 4.52
N ILE A 418 4.47 -11.57 5.10
CA ILE A 418 4.92 -12.33 6.27
C ILE A 418 6.16 -13.15 5.92
N THR A 419 6.18 -13.81 4.75
CA THR A 419 7.35 -14.58 4.29
C THR A 419 8.58 -13.70 4.11
N VAL A 420 8.42 -12.52 3.52
CA VAL A 420 9.50 -11.54 3.37
C VAL A 420 9.97 -11.03 4.74
N MET A 421 9.05 -10.78 5.67
CA MET A 421 9.36 -10.32 7.03
C MET A 421 10.16 -11.38 7.81
N ILE A 422 9.67 -12.62 7.82
CA ILE A 422 10.32 -13.76 8.49
C ILE A 422 11.67 -14.05 7.83
N GLY A 423 11.73 -14.13 6.50
CA GLY A 423 12.98 -14.31 5.76
C GLY A 423 14.01 -13.22 6.07
N GLY A 424 13.56 -11.97 6.20
CA GLY A 424 14.38 -10.85 6.65
C GLY A 424 14.89 -10.99 8.09
N MET A 425 14.05 -11.50 9.01
CA MET A 425 14.43 -11.79 10.40
C MET A 425 15.44 -12.93 10.49
N LEU A 426 15.18 -14.06 9.82
CA LEU A 426 16.08 -15.22 9.75
C LEU A 426 17.41 -14.82 9.13
N ARG A 427 17.40 -14.00 8.07
CA ARG A 427 18.62 -13.44 7.48
C ARG A 427 19.42 -12.63 8.49
N ARG A 428 18.80 -11.72 9.24
CA ARG A 428 19.49 -10.93 10.28
C ARG A 428 20.08 -11.83 11.37
N ALA A 429 19.36 -12.86 11.78
CA ALA A 429 19.82 -13.84 12.76
C ALA A 429 20.99 -14.68 12.22
N ALA A 430 20.91 -15.16 10.98
CA ALA A 430 21.97 -15.91 10.32
C ALA A 430 23.24 -15.06 10.13
N VAL A 431 23.12 -13.79 9.71
CA VAL A 431 24.26 -12.87 9.64
C VAL A 431 24.87 -12.62 11.02
N ALA A 432 24.04 -12.42 12.06
CA ALA A 432 24.54 -12.23 13.42
C ALA A 432 25.22 -13.48 14.01
N ARG A 433 24.80 -14.69 13.60
CA ARG A 433 25.33 -15.97 14.09
C ARG A 433 26.51 -16.50 13.28
N TRP A 434 26.56 -16.23 11.97
CA TRP A 434 27.54 -16.77 11.04
C TRP A 434 28.46 -15.73 10.37
N GLY A 435 28.31 -14.43 10.64
CA GLY A 435 29.06 -13.41 9.90
C GLY A 435 29.33 -12.10 10.62
N ARG A 436 30.29 -12.10 11.56
CA ARG A 436 31.21 -10.95 11.75
C ARG A 436 32.42 -10.99 10.81
N GLY A 437 32.56 -12.01 9.95
CA GLY A 437 33.57 -12.05 8.90
C GLY A 437 32.98 -12.46 7.56
N ARG A 438 33.35 -11.77 6.48
CA ARG A 438 33.22 -12.13 5.05
C ARG A 438 32.06 -11.61 4.20
N VAL A 439 31.04 -10.92 4.72
CA VAL A 439 30.08 -10.23 3.81
C VAL A 439 30.07 -8.72 4.04
N PRO A 440 30.69 -7.93 3.15
CA PRO A 440 30.65 -6.47 3.22
C PRO A 440 29.20 -5.96 3.30
N ALA A 441 28.97 -5.00 4.19
CA ALA A 441 27.70 -4.28 4.26
C ALA A 441 27.37 -3.71 2.87
N GLY A 442 26.33 -4.24 2.23
CA GLY A 442 25.91 -3.84 0.88
C GLY A 442 26.04 -4.90 -0.23
N THR A 443 26.68 -6.05 0.00
CA THR A 443 26.64 -7.16 -0.98
C THR A 443 25.23 -7.70 -1.15
N TRP A 444 24.49 -7.88 -0.07
CA TRP A 444 23.09 -8.33 -0.12
C TRP A 444 22.13 -7.31 -0.75
N SER A 445 22.37 -6.01 -0.57
CA SER A 445 21.58 -4.98 -1.27
C SER A 445 21.88 -4.96 -2.76
N ARG A 446 23.09 -5.37 -3.18
CA ARG A 446 23.43 -5.57 -4.60
C ARG A 446 22.77 -6.84 -5.15
N VAL A 447 22.81 -7.96 -4.44
CA VAL A 447 22.16 -9.22 -4.84
C VAL A 447 20.64 -9.06 -4.97
N THR A 448 19.98 -8.48 -3.96
CA THR A 448 18.52 -8.24 -4.01
C THR A 448 18.12 -7.28 -5.13
N ARG A 449 18.92 -6.23 -5.40
CA ARG A 449 18.71 -5.37 -6.58
C ARG A 449 18.97 -6.11 -7.90
N GLY A 450 19.93 -7.02 -7.93
CA GLY A 450 20.21 -7.89 -9.07
C GLY A 450 19.03 -8.81 -9.38
N LEU A 451 18.55 -9.55 -8.37
CA LEU A 451 17.38 -10.43 -8.46
C LEU A 451 16.12 -9.68 -8.88
N ALA A 452 15.89 -8.48 -8.33
CA ALA A 452 14.73 -7.68 -8.70
C ALA A 452 14.80 -7.20 -10.17
N ARG A 453 15.99 -6.90 -10.69
CA ARG A 453 16.18 -6.55 -12.10
C ARG A 453 16.05 -7.77 -13.01
N SER A 454 16.59 -8.92 -12.62
CA SER A 454 16.44 -10.15 -13.38
C SER A 454 14.98 -10.62 -13.42
N ALA A 455 14.24 -10.46 -12.32
CA ALA A 455 12.79 -10.73 -12.29
C ALA A 455 12.02 -9.79 -13.23
N CYS A 456 12.35 -8.50 -13.28
CA CYS A 456 11.78 -7.58 -14.29
C CYS A 456 12.12 -7.99 -15.72
N ALA A 457 13.38 -8.37 -15.99
CA ALA A 457 13.78 -8.83 -17.32
C ALA A 457 13.04 -10.11 -17.73
N ALA A 458 12.94 -11.08 -16.81
CA ALA A 458 12.17 -12.31 -17.03
C ALA A 458 10.68 -12.02 -17.30
N LEU A 459 10.08 -11.08 -16.56
CA LEU A 459 8.69 -10.69 -16.77
C LEU A 459 8.46 -10.06 -18.15
N LEU A 460 9.39 -9.22 -18.62
CA LEU A 460 9.31 -8.63 -19.96
C LEU A 460 9.48 -9.69 -21.07
N LEU A 461 10.36 -10.67 -20.87
CA LEU A 461 10.48 -11.82 -21.77
C LEU A 461 9.19 -12.66 -21.77
N LEU A 462 8.55 -12.84 -20.62
CA LEU A 462 7.24 -13.50 -20.52
C LEU A 462 6.16 -12.74 -21.28
N VAL A 463 6.14 -11.40 -21.24
CA VAL A 463 5.20 -10.59 -22.03
C VAL A 463 5.42 -10.85 -23.52
N LEU A 464 6.66 -10.85 -24.00
CA LEU A 464 6.96 -11.13 -25.41
C LEU A 464 6.56 -12.56 -25.81
N ALA A 465 6.87 -13.56 -24.98
CA ALA A 465 6.45 -14.94 -25.22
C ALA A 465 4.93 -15.07 -25.26
N ARG A 466 4.21 -14.35 -24.40
CA ARG A 466 2.75 -14.34 -24.36
C ARG A 466 2.15 -13.64 -25.58
N VAL A 467 2.70 -12.51 -26.01
CA VAL A 467 2.27 -11.82 -27.25
C VAL A 467 2.52 -12.70 -28.46
N TRP A 468 3.64 -13.42 -28.54
CA TRP A 468 3.90 -14.40 -29.59
C TRP A 468 2.87 -15.53 -29.61
N GLN A 469 2.60 -16.13 -28.45
CA GLN A 469 1.61 -17.21 -28.32
C GLN A 469 0.22 -16.76 -28.77
N VAL A 470 -0.19 -15.54 -28.40
CA VAL A 470 -1.48 -14.96 -28.82
C VAL A 470 -1.46 -14.61 -30.30
N ALA A 471 -0.38 -14.04 -30.84
CA ALA A 471 -0.25 -13.73 -32.27
C ALA A 471 -0.44 -14.95 -33.18
N ALA A 472 -0.04 -16.14 -32.71
CA ALA A 472 -0.24 -17.39 -33.45
C ALA A 472 -1.69 -17.90 -33.43
N SER A 473 -2.53 -17.45 -32.49
CA SER A 473 -3.91 -17.95 -32.28
C SER A 473 -4.99 -16.88 -32.48
N LEU A 474 -4.61 -15.61 -32.64
CA LEU A 474 -5.53 -14.50 -32.78
C LEU A 474 -6.23 -14.53 -34.16
N PRO A 475 -7.57 -14.44 -34.21
CA PRO A 475 -8.30 -14.32 -35.48
C PRO A 475 -7.81 -13.14 -36.32
N ALA A 476 -7.69 -13.32 -37.63
CA ALA A 476 -7.24 -12.28 -38.54
C ALA A 476 -8.32 -11.19 -38.71
N SER A 477 -7.97 -9.91 -38.54
CA SER A 477 -8.88 -8.81 -38.89
C SER A 477 -8.71 -8.43 -40.37
N ALA A 478 -9.79 -7.96 -41.01
CA ALA A 478 -9.77 -7.57 -42.43
C ALA A 478 -8.69 -6.52 -42.74
N ARG A 479 -8.49 -5.56 -41.82
CA ARG A 479 -7.40 -4.57 -41.89
C ARG A 479 -6.01 -5.20 -41.85
N GLU A 480 -5.80 -6.15 -40.94
CA GLU A 480 -4.51 -6.80 -40.76
C GLU A 480 -4.14 -7.60 -42.01
N VAL A 481 -5.11 -8.37 -42.54
CA VAL A 481 -4.98 -9.11 -43.79
C VAL A 481 -4.67 -8.15 -44.94
N GLY A 482 -5.39 -7.04 -45.07
CA GLY A 482 -5.13 -6.04 -46.11
C GLY A 482 -3.71 -5.48 -46.07
N VAL A 483 -3.19 -5.16 -44.87
CA VAL A 483 -1.82 -4.66 -44.70
C VAL A 483 -0.79 -5.74 -45.01
N THR A 484 -0.95 -6.97 -44.52
CA THR A 484 0.03 -8.04 -44.72
C THR A 484 0.03 -8.55 -46.16
N SER A 485 -1.14 -8.74 -46.77
CA SER A 485 -1.26 -9.14 -48.18
C SER A 485 -0.77 -8.04 -49.12
N GLY A 486 -1.07 -6.77 -48.82
CA GLY A 486 -0.54 -5.64 -49.60
C GLY A 486 0.96 -5.40 -49.42
N ALA A 487 1.55 -5.84 -48.30
CA ALA A 487 2.99 -5.85 -48.09
C ALA A 487 3.66 -7.01 -48.84
N PHE A 488 3.07 -8.21 -48.81
CA PHE A 488 3.53 -9.36 -49.58
C PHE A 488 3.53 -9.07 -51.08
N ALA A 489 2.44 -8.50 -51.61
CA ALA A 489 2.37 -8.10 -53.02
C ALA A 489 3.39 -7.02 -53.44
N ALA A 490 3.99 -6.30 -52.49
CA ALA A 490 5.06 -5.36 -52.77
C ALA A 490 6.45 -6.01 -52.80
N VAL A 491 6.60 -7.16 -52.15
CA VAL A 491 7.86 -7.91 -52.06
C VAL A 491 7.92 -8.99 -53.13
N ASP A 492 6.81 -9.66 -53.43
CA ASP A 492 6.70 -10.65 -54.49
C ASP A 492 6.13 -10.03 -55.79
N PRO A 493 6.94 -9.90 -56.85
CA PRO A 493 6.51 -9.32 -58.13
C PRO A 493 5.42 -10.11 -58.86
N ARG A 494 5.17 -11.37 -58.46
CA ARG A 494 4.19 -12.27 -59.10
C ARG A 494 2.79 -12.10 -58.53
N SER A 495 2.67 -11.42 -57.39
CA SER A 495 1.44 -11.26 -56.65
C SER A 495 0.61 -10.07 -57.17
N ALA A 496 -0.71 -10.22 -57.23
CA ALA A 496 -1.60 -9.15 -57.67
C ALA A 496 -1.57 -7.96 -56.68
N PRO A 497 -1.60 -6.70 -57.16
CA PRO A 497 -1.60 -5.54 -56.28
C PRO A 497 -2.87 -5.50 -55.43
N VAL A 498 -2.69 -5.36 -54.11
CA VAL A 498 -3.79 -5.23 -53.14
C VAL A 498 -3.93 -3.76 -52.74
N ALA A 499 -5.13 -3.21 -52.92
CA ALA A 499 -5.43 -1.84 -52.49
C ALA A 499 -5.47 -1.76 -50.95
N VAL A 500 -4.68 -0.84 -50.38
CA VAL A 500 -4.63 -0.60 -48.93
C VAL A 500 -5.09 0.83 -48.65
N PRO A 501 -5.96 1.07 -47.65
CA PRO A 501 -6.38 2.42 -47.26
C PRO A 501 -5.18 3.35 -46.99
N GLY A 502 -5.30 4.63 -47.34
CA GLY A 502 -4.20 5.60 -47.24
C GLY A 502 -3.59 5.71 -45.83
N ALA A 503 -4.38 5.51 -44.78
CA ALA A 503 -3.92 5.53 -43.39
C ALA A 503 -2.96 4.37 -43.05
N ASP A 504 -3.03 3.26 -43.76
CA ASP A 504 -2.25 2.04 -43.51
C ASP A 504 -1.10 1.86 -44.53
N LEU A 505 -0.97 2.77 -45.50
CA LEU A 505 -0.01 2.70 -46.60
C LEU A 505 1.46 2.71 -46.12
N LEU A 506 1.77 3.55 -45.13
CA LEU A 506 3.10 3.66 -44.53
C LEU A 506 3.47 2.39 -43.75
N VAL A 507 2.52 1.83 -43.01
CA VAL A 507 2.72 0.57 -42.28
C VAL A 507 2.97 -0.57 -43.24
N ARG A 508 2.18 -0.66 -44.31
CA ARG A 508 2.40 -1.62 -45.39
C ARG A 508 3.82 -1.55 -45.95
N GLN A 509 4.33 -0.33 -46.21
CA GLN A 509 5.72 -0.17 -46.68
C GLN A 509 6.75 -0.58 -45.64
N LEU A 510 6.54 -0.26 -44.35
CA LEU A 510 7.43 -0.69 -43.27
C LEU A 510 7.45 -2.22 -43.12
N VAL A 511 6.29 -2.88 -43.23
CA VAL A 511 6.17 -4.34 -43.20
C VAL A 511 6.85 -4.97 -44.42
N ALA A 512 6.62 -4.44 -45.62
CA ALA A 512 7.26 -4.91 -46.86
C ALA A 512 8.78 -4.75 -46.79
N GLY A 513 9.28 -3.60 -46.32
CA GLY A 513 10.71 -3.35 -46.16
C GLY A 513 11.36 -4.28 -45.14
N TYR A 514 10.71 -4.52 -44.00
CA TYR A 514 11.16 -5.52 -43.02
C TYR A 514 11.21 -6.92 -43.65
N ALA A 515 10.10 -7.34 -44.28
CA ALA A 515 10.01 -8.67 -44.86
C ALA A 515 11.03 -8.91 -45.98
N GLY A 516 11.27 -7.92 -46.84
CA GLY A 516 12.30 -7.98 -47.88
C GLY A 516 13.73 -8.04 -47.34
N LEU A 517 13.99 -7.44 -46.17
CA LEU A 517 15.31 -7.51 -45.51
C LEU A 517 15.54 -8.81 -44.76
N THR A 518 14.49 -9.39 -44.15
CA THR A 518 14.64 -10.54 -43.26
C THR A 518 14.13 -11.86 -43.84
N GLY A 519 13.48 -11.85 -45.00
CA GLY A 519 12.75 -12.99 -45.54
C GLY A 519 11.57 -13.41 -44.66
N ALA A 520 10.90 -12.47 -43.98
CA ALA A 520 9.89 -12.80 -42.97
C ALA A 520 8.72 -13.64 -43.54
N PHE A 521 8.30 -13.36 -44.78
CA PHE A 521 7.21 -14.10 -45.42
C PHE A 521 7.63 -15.52 -45.83
N ASP A 522 8.91 -15.78 -46.06
CA ASP A 522 9.42 -17.10 -46.45
C ASP A 522 9.66 -18.02 -45.23
N ARG A 523 9.79 -17.44 -44.03
CA ARG A 523 10.04 -18.19 -42.79
C ARG A 523 8.79 -18.82 -42.16
N HIS A 524 7.61 -18.36 -42.55
CA HIS A 524 6.34 -18.79 -41.95
C HIS A 524 5.45 -19.49 -42.98
N ALA A 525 4.57 -20.35 -42.49
CA ALA A 525 3.62 -21.07 -43.34
C ALA A 525 2.57 -20.15 -43.96
N ASP A 526 2.33 -18.98 -43.35
CA ASP A 526 1.35 -18.01 -43.80
C ASP A 526 1.88 -16.57 -43.71
N VAL A 527 1.42 -15.73 -44.66
CA VAL A 527 1.83 -14.33 -44.81
C VAL A 527 1.43 -13.48 -43.59
N LEU A 528 0.33 -13.84 -42.92
CA LEU A 528 -0.18 -13.10 -41.76
C LEU A 528 0.77 -13.25 -40.56
N THR A 529 1.23 -14.46 -40.27
CA THR A 529 2.22 -14.75 -39.22
C THR A 529 3.55 -14.03 -39.52
N GLY A 530 4.00 -14.05 -40.77
CA GLY A 530 5.17 -13.28 -41.20
C GLY A 530 5.02 -11.76 -41.02
N GLY A 531 3.82 -11.22 -41.25
CA GLY A 531 3.51 -9.82 -40.96
C GLY A 531 3.47 -9.50 -39.46
N ARG A 532 2.92 -10.40 -38.64
CA ARG A 532 2.82 -10.26 -37.18
C ARG A 532 4.18 -10.23 -36.47
N GLU A 533 5.26 -10.69 -37.10
CA GLU A 533 6.63 -10.48 -36.58
C GLU A 533 6.92 -8.99 -36.31
N VAL A 534 6.41 -8.08 -37.16
CA VAL A 534 6.62 -6.63 -37.00
C VAL A 534 5.91 -6.11 -35.74
N ALA A 535 4.76 -6.66 -35.38
CA ALA A 535 4.04 -6.31 -34.15
C ALA A 535 4.82 -6.75 -32.89
N LEU A 536 5.45 -7.94 -32.93
CA LEU A 536 6.33 -8.40 -31.87
C LEU A 536 7.56 -7.53 -31.73
N LEU A 537 8.19 -7.16 -32.86
CA LEU A 537 9.35 -6.28 -32.87
C LEU A 537 9.00 -4.92 -32.29
N ALA A 538 7.87 -4.33 -32.71
CA ALA A 538 7.37 -3.07 -32.17
C ALA A 538 7.13 -3.17 -30.66
N THR A 539 6.52 -4.27 -30.19
CA THR A 539 6.31 -4.53 -28.76
C THR A 539 7.64 -4.66 -28.00
N ALA A 540 8.62 -5.39 -28.53
CA ALA A 540 9.95 -5.54 -27.95
C ALA A 540 10.67 -4.19 -27.85
N VAL A 541 10.56 -3.34 -28.88
CA VAL A 541 11.10 -1.98 -28.89
C VAL A 541 10.47 -1.12 -27.80
N LEU A 542 9.14 -1.18 -27.63
CA LEU A 542 8.42 -0.43 -26.59
C LEU A 542 8.82 -0.86 -25.17
N LEU A 543 8.90 -2.17 -24.92
CA LEU A 543 9.36 -2.73 -23.65
C LEU A 543 10.83 -2.37 -23.36
N GLY A 544 11.68 -2.40 -24.39
CA GLY A 544 13.06 -1.93 -24.31
C GLY A 544 13.15 -0.42 -23.97
N CYS A 545 12.35 0.42 -24.63
CA CYS A 545 12.27 1.84 -24.33
C CYS A 545 11.82 2.10 -22.89
N LEU A 546 10.84 1.34 -22.39
CA LEU A 546 10.38 1.41 -21.00
C LEU A 546 11.49 1.05 -20.02
N LEU A 547 12.25 -0.01 -20.27
CA LEU A 547 13.41 -0.40 -19.45
C LEU A 547 14.48 0.69 -19.41
N VAL A 548 14.84 1.26 -20.56
CA VAL A 548 15.85 2.33 -20.63
C VAL A 548 15.34 3.58 -19.91
N LEU A 549 14.07 3.93 -20.07
CA LEU A 549 13.43 5.04 -19.35
C LEU A 549 13.48 4.81 -17.84
N ALA A 550 13.09 3.62 -17.38
CA ALA A 550 13.13 3.22 -15.97
C ALA A 550 14.55 3.28 -15.40
N ALA A 551 15.55 2.82 -16.16
CA ALA A 551 16.96 2.89 -15.79
C ALA A 551 17.45 4.35 -15.68
N ARG A 552 17.13 5.20 -16.67
CA ARG A 552 17.51 6.63 -16.68
C ARG A 552 16.88 7.40 -15.53
N ARG A 553 15.63 7.07 -15.16
CA ARG A 553 14.87 7.69 -14.07
C ARG A 553 15.09 7.04 -12.71
N ARG A 554 15.95 6.00 -12.62
CA ARG A 554 16.21 5.22 -11.39
C ARG A 554 14.93 4.69 -10.72
N VAL A 555 13.99 4.26 -11.54
CA VAL A 555 12.72 3.67 -11.09
C VAL A 555 13.00 2.35 -10.37
N ARG A 556 12.25 2.06 -9.31
CA ARG A 556 12.37 0.80 -8.57
C ARG A 556 11.89 -0.36 -9.44
N PRO A 557 12.53 -1.54 -9.42
CA PRO A 557 12.10 -2.68 -10.23
C PRO A 557 10.63 -3.05 -10.00
N LEU A 558 10.17 -3.00 -8.75
CA LEU A 558 8.77 -3.25 -8.39
C LEU A 558 7.77 -2.31 -9.09
N ALA A 559 8.16 -1.05 -9.33
CA ALA A 559 7.32 -0.08 -10.03
C ALA A 559 7.24 -0.34 -11.54
N VAL A 560 8.24 -0.99 -12.12
CA VAL A 560 8.19 -1.48 -13.50
C VAL A 560 7.38 -2.78 -13.56
N GLY A 561 7.68 -3.71 -12.65
CA GLY A 561 7.12 -5.06 -12.62
C GLY A 561 5.60 -5.10 -12.53
N LEU A 562 4.99 -4.25 -11.70
CA LEU A 562 3.54 -4.32 -11.44
C LEU A 562 2.68 -3.95 -12.67
N PRO A 563 2.92 -2.82 -13.37
CA PRO A 563 2.23 -2.53 -14.64
C PRO A 563 2.54 -3.53 -15.75
N THR A 564 3.78 -4.01 -15.87
CA THR A 564 4.13 -5.02 -16.88
C THR A 564 3.50 -6.38 -16.61
N ALA A 565 3.30 -6.74 -15.34
CA ALA A 565 2.52 -7.93 -14.97
C ALA A 565 1.06 -7.74 -15.40
N GLY A 566 0.48 -6.55 -15.21
CA GLY A 566 -0.85 -6.23 -15.75
C GLY A 566 -0.95 -6.47 -17.26
N VAL A 567 0.04 -6.01 -18.04
CA VAL A 567 0.12 -6.27 -19.49
C VAL A 567 0.19 -7.77 -19.80
N LEU A 568 1.00 -8.52 -19.03
CA LEU A 568 1.18 -9.96 -19.25
C LEU A 568 -0.14 -10.74 -19.10
N VAL A 569 -0.92 -10.39 -18.09
CA VAL A 569 -2.13 -11.16 -17.77
C VAL A 569 -3.34 -10.66 -18.56
N MET A 570 -3.37 -9.40 -19.03
CA MET A 570 -4.53 -8.82 -19.69
C MET A 570 -4.67 -9.21 -21.17
N GLY A 571 -5.48 -10.24 -21.45
CA GLY A 571 -5.73 -10.79 -22.79
C GLY A 571 -6.04 -9.75 -23.88
N PRO A 572 -6.94 -8.77 -23.67
CA PRO A 572 -7.26 -7.74 -24.65
C PRO A 572 -6.04 -6.87 -24.98
N VAL A 573 -5.21 -6.56 -23.99
CA VAL A 573 -3.96 -5.82 -24.19
C VAL A 573 -2.96 -6.64 -24.99
N VAL A 574 -2.80 -7.92 -24.64
CA VAL A 574 -1.92 -8.84 -25.38
C VAL A 574 -2.40 -8.99 -26.83
N GLY A 575 -3.71 -9.11 -27.06
CA GLY A 575 -4.29 -9.17 -28.40
C GLY A 575 -4.02 -7.91 -29.24
N LEU A 576 -4.13 -6.73 -28.62
CA LEU A 576 -3.78 -5.46 -29.29
C LEU A 576 -2.29 -5.35 -29.63
N LEU A 577 -1.40 -5.91 -28.80
CA LEU A 577 0.06 -5.94 -29.05
C LEU A 577 0.48 -7.03 -30.05
N ALA A 578 -0.32 -8.08 -30.18
CA ALA A 578 -0.10 -9.19 -31.11
C ALA A 578 -0.48 -8.85 -32.55
N GLY A 579 -1.41 -7.89 -32.74
CA GLY A 579 -1.88 -7.48 -34.06
C GLY A 579 -1.02 -6.41 -34.73
N VAL A 580 -0.83 -6.51 -36.06
CA VAL A 580 -0.14 -5.48 -36.85
C VAL A 580 -1.04 -4.25 -36.99
N SER A 581 -0.57 -3.09 -36.52
CA SER A 581 -1.32 -1.83 -36.64
C SER A 581 -0.42 -0.60 -36.79
N ALA A 582 -0.95 0.42 -37.45
CA ALA A 582 -0.28 1.72 -37.61
C ALA A 582 0.07 2.38 -36.28
N ALA A 583 -0.84 2.30 -35.31
CA ALA A 583 -0.62 2.88 -34.00
C ALA A 583 0.50 2.18 -33.23
N LEU A 584 0.60 0.85 -33.28
CA LEU A 584 1.66 0.12 -32.59
C LEU A 584 3.04 0.42 -33.18
N VAL A 585 3.17 0.33 -34.51
CA VAL A 585 4.43 0.60 -35.22
C VAL A 585 4.84 2.07 -35.09
N GLY A 586 3.89 2.99 -35.25
CA GLY A 586 4.12 4.43 -35.08
C GLY A 586 4.53 4.78 -33.65
N ALA A 587 3.90 4.16 -32.65
CA ALA A 587 4.26 4.37 -31.25
C ALA A 587 5.66 3.84 -30.90
N ALA A 588 6.08 2.71 -31.47
CA ALA A 588 7.43 2.19 -31.29
C ALA A 588 8.49 3.17 -31.82
N TRP A 589 8.30 3.70 -33.04
CA TRP A 589 9.18 4.73 -33.62
C TRP A 589 9.19 6.02 -32.79
N ALA A 590 8.03 6.50 -32.36
CA ALA A 590 7.92 7.69 -31.52
C ALA A 590 8.60 7.51 -30.15
N ALA A 591 8.47 6.33 -29.54
CA ALA A 591 9.12 6.01 -28.27
C ALA A 591 10.66 6.02 -28.40
N VAL A 592 11.19 5.43 -29.47
CA VAL A 592 12.63 5.48 -29.79
C VAL A 592 13.09 6.92 -29.99
N GLY A 593 12.37 7.69 -30.81
CA GLY A 593 12.70 9.09 -31.08
C GLY A 593 12.72 9.94 -29.81
N LEU A 594 11.68 9.84 -28.98
CA LEU A 594 11.60 10.52 -27.69
C LEU A 594 12.73 10.11 -26.74
N LEU A 595 13.05 8.81 -26.68
CA LEU A 595 14.13 8.28 -25.85
C LEU A 595 15.51 8.81 -26.28
N LEU A 596 15.75 8.99 -27.58
CA LEU A 596 16.99 9.56 -28.11
C LEU A 596 17.08 11.07 -27.84
N LEU A 597 15.96 11.79 -27.91
CA LEU A 597 15.88 13.23 -27.60
C LEU A 597 16.01 13.51 -26.09
N LEU A 598 15.59 12.58 -25.24
CA LEU A 598 15.73 12.59 -23.78
C LEU A 598 17.22 12.53 -23.35
N ARG A 599 17.96 13.66 -23.34
CA ARG A 599 19.39 13.58 -22.95
C ARG A 599 19.55 12.99 -21.52
N PRO A 600 20.51 12.09 -21.28
CA PRO A 600 20.78 11.57 -19.95
C PRO A 600 21.24 12.69 -19.01
N HIS A 601 20.82 12.64 -17.73
CA HIS A 601 21.41 13.45 -16.65
C HIS A 601 22.86 13.00 -16.45
N ALA A 602 23.79 13.52 -17.25
CA ALA A 602 25.21 13.29 -17.05
C ALA A 602 25.71 14.22 -15.93
N ARG A 603 26.46 13.66 -14.97
CA ARG A 603 27.26 14.45 -14.02
C ARG A 603 28.24 15.32 -14.81
N PRO A 604 28.54 16.55 -14.34
CA PRO A 604 29.31 17.55 -15.10
C PRO A 604 30.77 17.22 -15.39
N ARG A 605 31.27 16.01 -15.08
CA ARG A 605 32.72 15.72 -15.07
C ARG A 605 33.32 15.01 -16.28
N HIS A 606 32.53 14.52 -17.23
CA HIS A 606 33.08 13.98 -18.48
C HIS A 606 32.29 14.46 -19.70
N GLN A 607 32.67 15.64 -20.20
CA GLN A 607 32.43 16.03 -21.58
C GLN A 607 33.32 15.17 -22.49
N VAL A 608 32.95 13.91 -22.70
CA VAL A 608 33.43 13.18 -23.87
C VAL A 608 32.66 13.74 -25.06
N ALA A 609 33.39 14.21 -26.08
CA ALA A 609 32.87 14.74 -27.34
C ALA A 609 31.73 13.84 -27.86
N ARG A 610 30.50 14.37 -27.92
CA ARG A 610 29.33 13.62 -28.40
C ARG A 610 29.00 14.01 -29.83
N ARG A 611 28.84 12.98 -30.68
CA ARG A 611 28.49 13.08 -32.10
C ARG A 611 27.14 13.81 -32.27
N PRO A 612 27.03 14.81 -33.17
CA PRO A 612 25.79 15.57 -33.44
C PRO A 612 24.65 14.74 -34.07
N ALA A 613 24.91 13.49 -34.46
CA ALA A 613 23.95 12.65 -35.17
C ALA A 613 22.78 12.13 -34.31
N ALA A 614 22.95 11.92 -32.99
CA ALA A 614 21.94 11.31 -32.14
C ALA A 614 20.58 12.07 -32.06
N PRO A 615 20.55 13.42 -31.91
CA PRO A 615 19.28 14.16 -31.92
C PRO A 615 18.63 14.20 -33.31
N ALA A 616 19.40 14.21 -34.39
CA ALA A 616 18.87 14.18 -35.76
C ALA A 616 18.18 12.83 -36.04
N VAL A 617 18.82 11.73 -35.65
CA VAL A 617 18.22 10.37 -35.73
C VAL A 617 16.97 10.27 -34.84
N GLY A 618 17.01 10.87 -33.63
CA GLY A 618 15.85 10.91 -32.75
C GLY A 618 14.67 11.69 -33.32
N LEU A 619 14.92 12.83 -33.98
CA LEU A 619 13.89 13.62 -34.65
C LEU A 619 13.32 12.87 -35.86
N ALA A 620 14.16 12.26 -36.69
CA ALA A 620 13.73 11.44 -37.81
C ALA A 620 12.85 10.27 -37.36
N ALA A 621 13.24 9.53 -36.32
CA ALA A 621 12.44 8.46 -35.74
C ALA A 621 11.08 8.95 -35.23
N LEU A 622 11.04 10.13 -34.58
CA LEU A 622 9.79 10.74 -34.12
C LEU A 622 8.88 11.13 -35.30
N LEU A 623 9.44 11.70 -36.36
CA LEU A 623 8.71 12.07 -37.57
C LEU A 623 8.14 10.85 -38.29
N VAL A 624 8.91 9.75 -38.37
CA VAL A 624 8.41 8.48 -38.91
C VAL A 624 7.24 7.97 -38.05
N GLY A 625 7.36 8.01 -36.73
CA GLY A 625 6.27 7.61 -35.83
C GLY A 625 5.00 8.44 -36.00
N VAL A 626 5.15 9.78 -36.10
CA VAL A 626 4.05 10.70 -36.35
C VAL A 626 3.44 10.48 -37.74
N ALA A 627 4.25 10.31 -38.78
CA ALA A 627 3.76 10.06 -40.14
C ALA A 627 2.99 8.73 -40.23
N THR A 628 3.42 7.71 -39.48
CA THR A 628 2.77 6.39 -39.46
C THR A 628 1.36 6.46 -38.85
N CYS A 629 1.12 7.34 -37.87
CA CYS A 629 -0.20 7.51 -37.28
C CYS A 629 -0.40 8.92 -36.67
N PRO A 630 -0.63 9.96 -37.49
CA PRO A 630 -0.51 11.36 -37.07
C PRO A 630 -1.60 11.78 -36.08
N VAL A 631 -2.83 11.28 -36.29
CA VAL A 631 -4.01 11.56 -35.47
C VAL A 631 -3.81 11.16 -34.00
N VAL A 632 -2.97 10.15 -33.77
CA VAL A 632 -2.85 9.45 -32.49
C VAL A 632 -1.49 9.75 -31.84
N VAL A 633 -0.40 9.72 -32.61
CA VAL A 633 0.98 9.87 -32.10
C VAL A 633 1.39 11.32 -31.84
N LEU A 634 0.88 12.29 -32.62
CA LEU A 634 1.22 13.71 -32.50
C LEU A 634 0.91 14.32 -31.12
N PRO A 635 -0.32 14.18 -30.54
CA PRO A 635 -0.63 14.73 -29.22
C PRO A 635 0.21 14.08 -28.10
N VAL A 636 0.53 12.79 -28.22
CA VAL A 636 1.37 12.06 -27.25
C VAL A 636 2.82 12.51 -27.32
N ALA A 637 3.39 12.62 -28.52
CA ALA A 637 4.74 13.11 -28.74
C ALA A 637 4.92 14.54 -28.23
N ALA A 638 3.92 15.40 -28.45
CA ALA A 638 3.94 16.78 -28.00
C ALA A 638 3.82 16.90 -26.47
N ALA A 639 2.90 16.16 -25.84
CA ALA A 639 2.77 16.14 -24.38
C ALA A 639 4.01 15.56 -23.69
N ALA A 640 4.60 14.51 -24.27
CA ALA A 640 5.86 13.96 -23.79
C ALA A 640 7.03 14.94 -23.96
N ALA A 641 7.12 15.65 -25.09
CA ALA A 641 8.12 16.70 -25.30
C ALA A 641 7.99 17.84 -24.27
N VAL A 642 6.77 18.26 -23.95
CA VAL A 642 6.50 19.26 -22.89
C VAL A 642 6.92 18.73 -21.51
N ALA A 643 6.60 17.49 -21.16
CA ALA A 643 7.00 16.87 -19.90
C ALA A 643 8.53 16.73 -19.76
N VAL A 644 9.23 16.55 -20.88
CA VAL A 644 10.70 16.49 -20.94
C VAL A 644 11.33 17.89 -20.87
N GLY A 645 10.72 18.89 -21.51
CA GLY A 645 11.15 20.29 -21.46
C GLY A 645 11.06 20.91 -20.07
N GLN A 646 10.10 20.47 -19.24
CA GLN A 646 9.93 20.94 -17.86
C GLN A 646 11.12 20.62 -16.93
N GLY A 647 11.99 19.67 -17.30
CA GLY A 647 13.23 19.37 -16.56
C GLY A 647 14.45 20.21 -16.97
N ARG A 648 14.34 21.08 -17.99
CA ARG A 648 15.44 21.93 -18.49
C ARG A 648 15.08 23.40 -18.65
N VAL A 649 13.82 23.73 -18.91
CA VAL A 649 13.38 25.11 -19.05
C VAL A 649 12.98 25.64 -17.68
N GLY A 650 13.96 26.20 -16.98
CA GLY A 650 13.71 27.09 -15.86
C GLY A 650 12.87 28.30 -16.30
N ALA A 651 11.93 28.67 -15.43
CA ALA A 651 11.54 30.06 -15.12
C ALA A 651 10.78 30.96 -16.12
N GLY A 652 10.45 30.57 -17.37
CA GLY A 652 9.85 31.55 -18.31
C GLY A 652 8.31 31.65 -18.42
N LEU A 653 7.59 30.52 -18.39
CA LEU A 653 6.15 30.50 -18.77
C LEU A 653 5.22 30.35 -17.56
N PRO A 654 4.17 31.21 -17.42
CA PRO A 654 3.18 31.12 -16.35
C PRO A 654 2.44 29.78 -16.39
N ARG A 655 2.00 29.29 -15.22
CA ARG A 655 1.30 27.99 -15.07
C ARG A 655 0.11 27.86 -16.02
N SER A 656 -0.65 28.93 -16.25
CA SER A 656 -1.78 28.98 -17.17
C SER A 656 -1.38 28.72 -18.63
N ALA A 657 -0.31 29.34 -19.11
CA ALA A 657 0.17 29.18 -20.50
C ALA A 657 0.64 27.75 -20.84
N ARG A 658 1.08 27.00 -19.83
CA ARG A 658 1.47 25.59 -20.00
C ARG A 658 0.26 24.69 -20.14
N TRP A 659 -0.82 24.98 -19.40
CA TRP A 659 -2.07 24.23 -19.49
C TRP A 659 -2.85 24.57 -20.75
N THR A 660 -2.79 25.81 -21.24
CA THR A 660 -3.36 26.19 -22.54
C THR A 660 -2.59 25.57 -23.71
N ALA A 661 -1.27 25.44 -23.64
CA ALA A 661 -0.49 24.71 -24.65
C ALA A 661 -0.85 23.21 -24.69
N VAL A 662 -1.04 22.58 -23.52
CA VAL A 662 -1.51 21.18 -23.44
C VAL A 662 -2.95 21.06 -23.96
N ALA A 663 -3.85 21.96 -23.58
CA ALA A 663 -5.23 21.98 -24.08
C ALA A 663 -5.29 22.23 -25.59
N GLY A 664 -4.43 23.09 -26.14
CA GLY A 664 -4.32 23.35 -27.57
C GLY A 664 -3.79 22.14 -28.35
N LEU A 665 -2.82 21.41 -27.81
CA LEU A 665 -2.33 20.15 -28.39
C LEU A 665 -3.37 19.03 -28.34
N LEU A 666 -4.16 18.96 -27.25
CA LEU A 666 -5.30 18.06 -27.13
C LEU A 666 -6.39 18.39 -28.15
N ALA A 667 -6.69 19.68 -28.34
CA ALA A 667 -7.66 20.15 -29.33
C ALA A 667 -7.20 19.90 -30.77
N LEU A 668 -5.90 20.04 -31.07
CA LEU A 668 -5.31 19.69 -32.37
C LEU A 668 -5.38 18.17 -32.66
N GLY A 669 -5.12 17.34 -31.64
CA GLY A 669 -5.29 15.88 -31.74
C GLY A 669 -6.75 15.49 -31.96
N LEU A 670 -7.68 16.13 -31.23
CA LEU A 670 -9.13 15.94 -31.38
C LEU A 670 -9.63 16.42 -32.75
N GLY A 671 -9.07 17.52 -33.27
CA GLY A 671 -9.36 18.06 -34.60
C GLY A 671 -8.87 17.14 -35.72
N GLY A 672 -7.66 16.58 -35.60
CA GLY A 672 -7.15 15.57 -36.55
C GLY A 672 -7.96 14.27 -36.52
N ALA A 673 -8.44 13.89 -35.34
CA ALA A 673 -9.39 12.79 -35.13
C ALA A 673 -10.72 13.03 -35.86
N LEU A 674 -11.33 14.21 -35.66
CA LEU A 674 -12.58 14.58 -36.31
C LEU A 674 -12.45 14.70 -37.84
N LEU A 675 -11.30 15.13 -38.36
CA LEU A 675 -11.03 15.20 -39.81
C LEU A 675 -10.81 13.82 -40.46
N GLY A 676 -10.49 12.78 -39.68
CA GLY A 676 -10.37 11.38 -40.14
C GLY A 676 -11.68 10.58 -40.08
N ALA A 677 -12.82 11.24 -39.82
CA ALA A 677 -14.13 10.63 -39.62
C ALA A 677 -14.75 10.11 -40.94
N MET A 678 -14.23 8.99 -41.43
CA MET A 678 -14.95 8.14 -42.38
C MET A 678 -15.61 6.97 -41.61
N PRO A 679 -16.83 6.55 -41.99
CA PRO A 679 -17.43 5.32 -41.47
C PRO A 679 -16.48 4.16 -41.74
N GLY A 680 -16.21 3.35 -40.72
CA GLY A 680 -15.33 2.20 -40.84
C GLY A 680 -15.70 1.13 -39.83
N GLU A 681 -15.12 -0.05 -40.03
CA GLU A 681 -15.47 -1.26 -39.30
C GLU A 681 -15.35 -1.11 -37.78
N PRO A 682 -16.22 -1.80 -37.02
CA PRO A 682 -16.13 -1.86 -35.57
C PRO A 682 -14.75 -2.38 -35.13
N PRO A 683 -14.25 -1.98 -33.95
CA PRO A 683 -12.99 -2.47 -33.44
C PRO A 683 -12.98 -4.00 -33.37
N PRO A 684 -11.83 -4.67 -33.61
CA PRO A 684 -11.70 -6.13 -33.57
C PRO A 684 -11.79 -6.72 -32.16
N MET A 685 -12.35 -5.98 -31.20
CA MET A 685 -12.39 -6.30 -29.78
C MET A 685 -13.83 -6.18 -29.27
N ALA A 686 -14.26 -7.16 -28.48
CA ALA A 686 -15.60 -7.17 -27.91
C ALA A 686 -15.89 -5.89 -27.10
N ALA A 687 -17.12 -5.39 -27.17
CA ALA A 687 -17.50 -4.12 -26.54
C ALA A 687 -17.21 -4.09 -25.02
N ALA A 688 -17.37 -5.22 -24.33
CA ALA A 688 -17.07 -5.34 -22.91
C ALA A 688 -15.56 -5.25 -22.61
N ASP A 689 -14.73 -5.94 -23.40
CA ASP A 689 -13.28 -5.91 -23.24
C ASP A 689 -12.73 -4.49 -23.53
N ARG A 690 -13.39 -3.77 -24.45
CA ARG A 690 -13.13 -2.35 -24.72
C ARG A 690 -13.51 -1.44 -23.57
N ALA A 691 -14.70 -1.61 -23.01
CA ALA A 691 -15.16 -0.83 -21.86
C ALA A 691 -14.21 -1.01 -20.67
N VAL A 692 -13.78 -2.25 -20.41
CA VAL A 692 -12.87 -2.56 -19.31
C VAL A 692 -11.50 -1.95 -19.53
N LEU A 693 -10.90 -2.10 -20.72
CA LEU A 693 -9.60 -1.48 -21.04
C LEU A 693 -9.63 0.04 -20.84
N LEU A 694 -10.70 0.70 -21.31
CA LEU A 694 -10.84 2.15 -21.20
C LEU A 694 -11.10 2.60 -19.77
N LEU A 695 -11.92 1.86 -19.01
CA LEU A 695 -12.16 2.13 -17.58
C LEU A 695 -10.85 2.01 -16.80
N VAL A 696 -10.12 0.92 -17.03
CA VAL A 696 -8.81 0.65 -16.47
C VAL A 696 -7.85 1.80 -16.76
N ALA A 697 -7.75 2.19 -18.03
CA ALA A 697 -6.88 3.27 -18.47
C ALA A 697 -7.28 4.62 -17.86
N ALA A 698 -8.58 4.92 -17.77
CA ALA A 698 -9.10 6.12 -17.14
C ALA A 698 -8.73 6.20 -15.65
N LEU A 699 -8.80 5.09 -14.91
CA LEU A 699 -8.37 5.04 -13.50
C LEU A 699 -6.89 5.36 -13.33
N VAL A 700 -6.01 4.83 -14.20
CA VAL A 700 -4.58 5.16 -14.19
C VAL A 700 -4.36 6.64 -14.50
N VAL A 701 -5.10 7.20 -15.46
CA VAL A 701 -5.05 8.63 -15.84
C VAL A 701 -5.48 9.52 -14.67
N VAL A 702 -6.59 9.21 -14.01
CA VAL A 702 -7.08 9.95 -12.82
C VAL A 702 -6.03 9.89 -11.71
N GLY A 703 -5.43 8.72 -11.46
CA GLY A 703 -4.36 8.59 -10.49
C GLY A 703 -3.10 9.38 -10.82
N GLY A 704 -2.71 9.39 -12.09
CA GLY A 704 -1.64 10.25 -12.58
C GLY A 704 -1.96 11.74 -12.42
N ALA A 705 -3.20 12.15 -12.67
CA ALA A 705 -3.63 13.56 -12.56
C ALA A 705 -3.65 14.07 -11.10
N ALA A 706 -3.92 13.18 -10.14
CA ALA A 706 -3.86 13.46 -8.71
C ALA A 706 -2.42 13.78 -8.23
N VAL A 707 -1.40 13.30 -8.94
CA VAL A 707 0.01 13.55 -8.63
C VAL A 707 0.53 14.72 -9.45
N GLY A 708 0.84 15.85 -8.79
CA GLY A 708 1.15 17.13 -9.45
C GLY A 708 2.21 17.08 -10.55
N HIS A 709 3.28 16.28 -10.39
CA HIS A 709 4.36 16.15 -11.38
C HIS A 709 4.07 15.12 -12.49
N LEU A 710 3.02 14.30 -12.36
CA LEU A 710 2.58 13.33 -13.36
C LEU A 710 1.46 13.84 -14.26
N ARG A 711 0.82 14.96 -13.89
CA ARG A 711 -0.22 15.66 -14.67
C ARG A 711 0.02 15.76 -16.19
N PRO A 712 1.21 16.14 -16.71
CA PRO A 712 1.41 16.20 -18.16
C PRO A 712 1.41 14.81 -18.82
N TRP A 713 1.89 13.77 -18.12
CA TRP A 713 1.81 12.39 -18.57
C TRP A 713 0.37 11.85 -18.52
N ALA A 714 -0.37 12.23 -17.48
CA ALA A 714 -1.79 11.91 -17.34
C ALA A 714 -2.63 12.56 -18.44
N ALA A 715 -2.35 13.81 -18.83
CA ALA A 715 -3.03 14.46 -19.94
C ALA A 715 -2.77 13.74 -21.28
N ALA A 716 -1.52 13.30 -21.52
CA ALA A 716 -1.16 12.55 -22.72
C ALA A 716 -1.91 11.20 -22.81
N ALA A 717 -1.90 10.43 -21.72
CA ALA A 717 -2.62 9.16 -21.65
C ALA A 717 -4.14 9.36 -21.69
N GLY A 718 -4.66 10.43 -21.06
CA GLY A 718 -6.07 10.80 -21.11
C GLY A 718 -6.54 11.12 -22.53
N ALA A 719 -5.71 11.77 -23.35
CA ALA A 719 -5.99 12.00 -24.77
C ALA A 719 -6.18 10.68 -25.52
N ALA A 720 -5.28 9.73 -25.29
CA ALA A 720 -5.35 8.40 -25.91
C ALA A 720 -6.62 7.65 -25.47
N VAL A 721 -6.97 7.73 -24.19
CA VAL A 721 -8.18 7.11 -23.64
C VAL A 721 -9.44 7.72 -24.25
N LEU A 722 -9.52 9.05 -24.36
CA LEU A 722 -10.65 9.73 -25.00
C LEU A 722 -10.77 9.35 -26.48
N ALA A 723 -9.65 9.30 -27.21
CA ALA A 723 -9.63 8.86 -28.60
C ALA A 723 -10.12 7.40 -28.76
N GLY A 724 -9.68 6.51 -27.84
CA GLY A 724 -10.11 5.12 -27.81
C GLY A 724 -11.57 4.90 -27.35
N ALA A 725 -12.19 5.88 -26.68
CA ALA A 725 -13.56 5.80 -26.19
C ALA A 725 -14.62 6.21 -27.23
N LEU A 726 -14.22 6.91 -28.29
CA LEU A 726 -15.18 7.42 -29.25
C LEU A 726 -15.77 6.32 -30.17
N PRO A 727 -17.00 6.45 -30.70
CA PRO A 727 -17.69 5.36 -31.39
C PRO A 727 -17.22 5.05 -32.83
N TRP A 728 -16.19 5.72 -33.36
CA TRP A 728 -15.80 5.68 -34.79
C TRP A 728 -14.56 4.81 -35.07
N ALA A 729 -14.28 4.52 -36.35
CA ALA A 729 -13.25 3.59 -36.82
C ALA A 729 -11.80 3.89 -36.37
N VAL A 730 -11.52 5.12 -35.96
CA VAL A 730 -10.21 5.52 -35.41
C VAL A 730 -10.06 5.14 -33.94
N ALA A 731 -11.16 4.89 -33.24
CA ALA A 731 -11.07 4.37 -31.89
C ALA A 731 -10.45 2.97 -31.85
N ALA A 732 -10.70 2.13 -32.86
CA ALA A 732 -10.00 0.86 -33.04
C ALA A 732 -8.49 1.05 -33.23
N ALA A 733 -8.10 2.07 -34.01
CA ALA A 733 -6.70 2.42 -34.24
C ALA A 733 -6.04 3.07 -33.00
N ALA A 734 -6.80 3.70 -32.10
CA ALA A 734 -6.27 4.36 -30.91
C ALA A 734 -6.00 3.41 -29.73
N LEU A 735 -6.61 2.21 -29.70
CA LEU A 735 -6.51 1.27 -28.57
C LEU A 735 -5.06 0.82 -28.26
N PRO A 736 -4.20 0.47 -29.24
CA PRO A 736 -2.79 0.18 -28.95
C PRO A 736 -2.06 1.35 -28.28
N LEU A 737 -2.40 2.59 -28.65
CA LEU A 737 -1.79 3.78 -28.04
C LEU A 737 -2.25 3.99 -26.58
N VAL A 738 -3.49 3.64 -26.24
CA VAL A 738 -3.96 3.63 -24.85
C VAL A 738 -3.01 2.80 -24.00
N VAL A 739 -2.70 1.57 -24.43
CA VAL A 739 -1.76 0.69 -23.73
C VAL A 739 -0.37 1.33 -23.62
N VAL A 740 0.17 1.83 -24.74
CA VAL A 740 1.53 2.37 -24.80
C VAL A 740 1.72 3.64 -23.95
N THR A 741 0.67 4.42 -23.71
CA THR A 741 0.73 5.64 -22.88
C THR A 741 0.40 5.38 -21.42
N VAL A 742 -0.54 4.48 -21.14
CA VAL A 742 -1.02 4.16 -19.79
C VAL A 742 0.00 3.33 -19.02
N VAL A 743 0.68 2.37 -19.67
CA VAL A 743 1.65 1.51 -18.97
C VAL A 743 2.83 2.31 -18.39
N PRO A 744 3.51 3.21 -19.13
CA PRO A 744 4.53 4.09 -18.56
C PRO A 744 3.99 5.03 -17.48
N LEU A 745 2.76 5.55 -17.63
CA LEU A 745 2.12 6.37 -16.60
C LEU A 745 1.90 5.57 -15.31
N GLY A 746 1.46 4.31 -15.43
CA GLY A 746 1.33 3.37 -14.32
C GLY A 746 2.67 3.13 -13.62
N VAL A 747 3.76 2.95 -14.37
CA VAL A 747 5.11 2.80 -13.80
C VAL A 747 5.52 4.03 -13.00
N LEU A 748 5.28 5.23 -13.54
CA LEU A 748 5.59 6.48 -12.86
C LEU A 748 4.69 6.70 -11.63
N LEU A 749 3.42 6.30 -11.70
CA LEU A 749 2.47 6.37 -10.60
C LEU A 749 2.89 5.45 -9.45
N VAL A 750 3.20 4.18 -9.71
CA VAL A 750 3.68 3.23 -8.68
C VAL A 750 4.99 3.73 -8.06
N GLN A 751 5.88 4.33 -8.87
CA GLN A 751 7.10 4.94 -8.37
C GLN A 751 6.82 6.12 -7.44
N ALA A 752 5.85 6.98 -7.75
CA ALA A 752 5.46 8.10 -6.90
C ALA A 752 4.86 7.60 -5.57
N LEU A 753 4.05 6.55 -5.60
CA LEU A 753 3.41 5.95 -4.43
C LEU A 753 4.41 5.20 -3.51
N ALA A 754 5.35 4.45 -4.09
CA ALA A 754 6.28 3.62 -3.34
C ALA A 754 7.61 4.32 -2.98
N GLY A 755 7.98 5.37 -3.73
CA GLY A 755 9.37 5.79 -3.93
C GLY A 755 9.88 7.00 -3.16
N GLY A 756 9.04 8.00 -2.88
CA GLY A 756 9.47 9.33 -2.42
C GLY A 756 9.84 9.44 -0.93
N PRO A 757 10.50 10.54 -0.50
CA PRO A 757 10.57 10.95 0.90
C PRO A 757 9.15 11.03 1.49
N VAL A 758 8.97 10.69 2.78
CA VAL A 758 7.64 10.66 3.42
C VAL A 758 6.88 11.99 3.25
N ALA A 759 7.61 13.11 3.23
CA ALA A 759 7.08 14.46 3.03
C ALA A 759 6.53 14.74 1.61
N GLU A 760 6.95 14.00 0.59
CA GLU A 760 6.53 14.19 -0.81
C GLU A 760 5.52 13.14 -1.29
N ARG A 761 5.20 12.14 -0.44
CA ARG A 761 4.23 11.11 -0.80
C ARG A 761 2.81 11.70 -0.74
N PRO A 762 1.93 11.37 -1.70
CA PRO A 762 0.52 11.69 -1.57
C PRO A 762 -0.02 11.05 -0.29
N HIS A 763 -0.94 11.76 0.38
CA HIS A 763 -1.57 11.34 1.63
C HIS A 763 -1.93 9.85 1.56
N PRO A 764 -1.72 9.03 2.62
CA PRO A 764 -1.89 7.57 2.57
C PRO A 764 -3.27 7.14 2.06
N LEU A 765 -4.33 7.92 2.30
CA LEU A 765 -5.66 7.71 1.69
C LEU A 765 -5.67 7.86 0.17
N VAL A 766 -4.98 8.86 -0.37
CA VAL A 766 -4.79 9.03 -1.82
C VAL A 766 -3.92 7.89 -2.34
N SER A 767 -2.88 7.48 -1.62
CA SER A 767 -2.06 6.35 -2.02
C SER A 767 -2.85 5.04 -2.06
N SER A 768 -3.70 4.77 -1.07
CA SER A 768 -4.57 3.58 -1.03
C SER A 768 -5.73 3.67 -2.03
N ALA A 769 -6.39 4.82 -2.15
CA ALA A 769 -7.45 5.06 -3.12
C ALA A 769 -6.94 5.05 -4.58
N LEU A 770 -5.64 5.24 -4.81
CA LEU A 770 -5.01 5.10 -6.13
C LEU A 770 -4.38 3.72 -6.34
N ALA A 771 -3.83 3.09 -5.30
CA ALA A 771 -3.25 1.76 -5.38
C ALA A 771 -4.31 0.66 -5.52
N VAL A 772 -5.45 0.80 -4.84
CA VAL A 772 -6.54 -0.19 -4.91
C VAL A 772 -7.12 -0.30 -6.31
N PRO A 773 -7.51 0.79 -7.00
CA PRO A 773 -7.94 0.70 -8.40
C PRO A 773 -6.82 0.21 -9.32
N LEU A 774 -5.56 0.57 -9.09
CA LEU A 774 -4.44 0.09 -9.91
C LEU A 774 -4.16 -1.41 -9.74
N LEU A 775 -4.30 -1.92 -8.51
CA LEU A 775 -4.16 -3.34 -8.19
C LEU A 775 -5.38 -4.10 -8.70
N LEU A 776 -6.58 -3.53 -8.54
CA LEU A 776 -7.81 -4.03 -9.14
C LEU A 776 -7.72 -4.07 -10.66
N VAL A 777 -7.10 -3.06 -11.30
CA VAL A 777 -6.83 -2.98 -12.74
C VAL A 777 -5.88 -4.09 -13.20
N VAL A 778 -4.76 -4.30 -12.50
CA VAL A 778 -3.79 -5.34 -12.84
C VAL A 778 -4.43 -6.72 -12.74
N VAL A 779 -5.31 -6.90 -11.75
CA VAL A 779 -5.86 -8.21 -11.49
C VAL A 779 -7.15 -8.45 -12.30
N VAL A 780 -8.06 -7.48 -12.44
CA VAL A 780 -9.22 -7.53 -13.37
C VAL A 780 -8.73 -7.66 -14.80
N GLY A 781 -7.67 -6.94 -15.17
CA GLY A 781 -7.00 -7.12 -16.46
C GLY A 781 -6.62 -8.58 -16.66
N GLY A 782 -6.03 -9.22 -15.65
CA GLY A 782 -5.64 -10.62 -15.68
C GLY A 782 -6.76 -11.68 -15.74
N LEU A 783 -8.02 -11.26 -15.72
CA LEU A 783 -9.17 -12.15 -15.83
C LEU A 783 -9.72 -12.23 -17.27
N PHE A 784 -9.15 -11.46 -18.19
CA PHE A 784 -9.38 -11.52 -19.63
C PHE A 784 -8.15 -12.12 -20.32
#